data_AF-A0A351JS34-F1
#
_entry.id   AF-A0A351JS34-F1
#
_cell.length_a   1.000
_cell.length_b   1.000
_cell.length_c   1.000
_cell.angle_alpha   90.00
_cell.angle_beta   90.00
_cell.angle_gamma   90.00
#
_symmetry.space_group_name_H-M   'P 1'
#
loop_
_entity.id
_entity.type
_entity.pdbx_description
1 polymer ?
#
loop_
_entity_poly.entity_id
_entity_poly.type
_entity_poly.pdbx_seq_one_letter_code
_entity_poly.pdbx_strand_id
1 'polypeptide(L)'
;MTTRTIAILLTFSLVSLEFFPAFQVIAQEERGETQLETNEPRALPNAPLPLFDGRDRFVEPIPVIQELHPDFRALEERELPRPIQARVIDGRTPFEKRMLQFSSKALQEQFQKGNIAPQQKGEVRLHKVSERASSWVRALFADDVHAAEFVPIMDFYDGIEDVPIDYALQYLSQHQNLDGSFGAYSRYETTFLVFFSLIEWGKTDNDQYDLALEYLTNATPTNNRERAFKIRVLFALEQPYAPLLSELLATQNDDNGFGFDAYYASDVLTSLEVLLTLSQSELLNANFLTWGKTFGYVANHIESDGTIRFTEESAPSFYLMNRVARDMFPMNGYVVELNGKTYDIEDITNSVVGFLDNQVKTNPETLLGAVDPIDYALTAETLAVYEKQSAVAVKNLLEEMQQADGGFGGILPTMYALSALAQGDLSLTGLVPLSTLTTGVPGSLNVSIYNNGIAPVSSGKVYLFADQYQLDFLFDFAGQNVVLPPDATMELEWPLDNTNMFVGTTEFRYYAEALNEMRYTNNWIQKTFTFAKHPQNMPASPVSYIAYKSVFQGTPAVQFVWAKKSDPLRKNYIIMSRVKGATQWKFSAVDPNADQIILHSLEQGKVYEVTVGSLAMNGTSVIFHSTITDVTVSASQANYLGNMNGVVTVDQTPAQGITLAGYVIGALSGDNGVFAKNNLPNGSQFVFPFDPQYVPLKIRYTVKPGQTTNNVRVFTSFTPDTTPPVGSNIAILEAVNNAISNNTEVTIVANGTDAVAIKDADFFFYNPTEGIWEYLGTSPVQNGEAVIPWFVPDTLKGSEYKIQAMFSDYQGNISSPIVFGPFIIDDTTPPIVDTDGDGIPDTSDNCVFVSNPTQGDYDQDGKGDHCDLPKGEVTGDGAINVVDVQCTILTALWELAGKNGPMPICLSPQEVDNADLNCDGAVDIVDVQMTILLSLDLECDAGTGMCSPIFVTELDANQDNIADTCQAL
;
A
#
# COMPACT_ATOMS: atom_id res chain seq x y z
N MET A 1 -2.34 29.36 51.60
CA MET A 1 -3.21 30.40 52.20
C MET A 1 -3.43 31.47 51.14
N THR A 2 -4.61 32.03 50.86
CA THR A 2 -6.00 31.68 51.25
C THR A 2 -6.97 32.52 50.36
N THR A 3 -8.05 31.90 49.86
CA THR A 3 -9.47 32.37 49.76
C THR A 3 -9.78 33.89 49.65
N ARG A 4 -10.74 34.41 48.85
CA ARG A 4 -12.10 33.96 48.41
C ARG A 4 -12.40 34.52 47.00
N THR A 5 -13.26 34.01 46.11
CA THR A 5 -14.57 33.31 46.18
C THR A 5 -15.81 34.21 46.37
N ILE A 6 -16.57 34.43 45.29
CA ILE A 6 -18.04 34.55 45.29
C ILE A 6 -18.56 33.68 44.13
N ALA A 7 -19.64 32.92 44.36
CA ALA A 7 -20.38 32.18 43.35
C ALA A 7 -21.83 31.98 43.82
N ILE A 8 -22.81 32.07 42.92
CA ILE A 8 -24.22 31.68 43.17
C ILE A 8 -24.76 31.00 41.89
N LEU A 9 -25.36 29.82 42.05
CA LEU A 9 -26.20 29.16 41.05
C LEU A 9 -27.68 29.49 41.33
N LEU A 10 -28.59 29.17 40.41
CA LEU A 10 -29.62 28.14 40.68
C LEU A 10 -30.46 27.74 39.46
N THR A 11 -31.17 26.62 39.61
CA THR A 11 -31.90 25.85 38.58
C THR A 11 -33.37 25.66 38.96
N PHE A 12 -34.28 25.71 37.98
CA PHE A 12 -35.60 25.03 37.97
C PHE A 12 -35.94 24.71 36.50
N SER A 13 -36.42 23.55 36.02
CA SER A 13 -37.06 22.33 36.58
C SER A 13 -38.60 22.29 36.59
N LEU A 14 -39.14 21.12 36.20
CA LEU A 14 -40.54 20.63 36.31
C LEU A 14 -41.57 21.11 35.26
N VAL A 15 -42.68 20.41 34.93
CA VAL A 15 -43.10 18.97 34.84
C VAL A 15 -44.58 18.95 34.28
N SER A 16 -45.35 17.91 33.90
CA SER A 16 -45.31 16.42 33.84
C SER A 16 -46.47 15.88 32.93
N LEU A 17 -46.60 14.53 32.80
CA LEU A 17 -47.80 13.74 32.38
C LEU A 17 -48.12 13.71 30.86
N GLU A 18 -48.55 12.60 30.24
CA GLU A 18 -48.89 11.20 30.67
C GLU A 18 -48.63 10.23 29.48
N PHE A 19 -48.72 8.88 29.49
CA PHE A 19 -49.36 7.89 30.38
C PHE A 19 -48.63 6.50 30.28
N PHE A 20 -49.14 5.49 31.02
CA PHE A 20 -48.82 4.05 31.05
C PHE A 20 -50.13 3.32 31.51
N PRO A 21 -50.24 1.99 31.78
CA PRO A 21 -49.28 0.85 31.77
C PRO A 21 -49.74 -0.26 30.77
N ALA A 22 -49.31 -1.54 30.76
CA ALA A 22 -48.56 -2.43 31.67
C ALA A 22 -47.87 -3.57 30.86
N PHE A 23 -47.25 -4.65 31.37
CA PHE A 23 -47.08 -5.20 32.73
C PHE A 23 -45.67 -5.87 32.82
N GLN A 24 -45.46 -6.85 33.71
CA GLN A 24 -44.16 -7.48 34.02
C GLN A 24 -44.37 -8.87 34.70
N VAL A 25 -43.48 -9.85 34.45
CA VAL A 25 -43.16 -11.10 35.21
C VAL A 25 -42.11 -11.83 34.32
N ILE A 26 -40.83 -12.06 34.66
CA ILE A 26 -40.09 -12.64 35.81
C ILE A 26 -39.51 -14.03 35.45
N ALA A 27 -38.18 -14.05 35.31
CA ALA A 27 -37.17 -15.07 35.65
C ALA A 27 -37.13 -16.50 35.03
N GLN A 28 -35.87 -16.90 34.77
CA GLN A 28 -35.15 -18.07 35.32
C GLN A 28 -34.65 -19.15 34.32
N GLU A 29 -33.43 -19.62 34.59
CA GLU A 29 -32.86 -20.87 34.05
C GLU A 29 -33.52 -22.08 34.70
N GLU A 30 -33.63 -23.21 33.99
CA GLU A 30 -33.41 -24.52 34.63
C GLU A 30 -33.04 -25.62 33.62
N ARG A 31 -32.39 -26.69 34.12
CA ARG A 31 -32.15 -27.93 33.37
C ARG A 31 -33.39 -28.83 33.48
N GLY A 32 -33.72 -29.53 32.39
CA GLY A 32 -34.75 -30.58 32.39
C GLY A 32 -34.22 -31.88 31.82
N GLU A 33 -33.65 -32.75 32.66
CA GLU A 33 -33.38 -34.14 32.26
C GLU A 33 -34.69 -34.94 32.16
N THR A 34 -34.75 -35.93 31.28
CA THR A 34 -35.65 -37.08 31.47
C THR A 34 -34.99 -38.32 30.88
N GLN A 35 -34.56 -39.25 31.75
CA GLN A 35 -34.08 -40.57 31.35
C GLN A 35 -35.25 -41.57 31.23
N LEU A 36 -34.89 -42.85 31.04
CA LEU A 36 -35.72 -44.06 30.93
C LEU A 36 -36.22 -44.33 29.48
N GLU A 37 -36.01 -45.49 28.87
CA GLU A 37 -35.39 -46.74 29.39
C GLU A 37 -34.77 -47.63 28.29
N THR A 38 -33.61 -48.23 28.61
CA THR A 38 -33.04 -49.51 28.12
C THR A 38 -33.17 -49.93 26.62
N ASN A 39 -32.04 -50.09 25.92
CA ASN A 39 -31.32 -51.39 25.83
C ASN A 39 -30.09 -51.34 24.89
N GLU A 40 -28.96 -51.89 25.35
CA GLU A 40 -27.82 -52.28 24.52
C GLU A 40 -27.94 -53.78 24.07
N PRO A 41 -26.89 -54.45 23.54
CA PRO A 41 -26.42 -54.32 22.15
C PRO A 41 -26.32 -55.69 21.45
N ARG A 42 -25.92 -55.74 20.16
CA ARG A 42 -25.18 -56.90 19.62
C ARG A 42 -24.40 -56.62 18.33
N ALA A 43 -23.34 -57.39 18.14
CA ALA A 43 -22.29 -57.18 17.15
C ALA A 43 -22.56 -57.83 15.77
N LEU A 44 -21.85 -57.33 14.74
CA LEU A 44 -20.97 -58.01 13.75
C LEU A 44 -21.18 -59.52 13.40
N PRO A 45 -20.72 -60.04 12.22
CA PRO A 45 -19.95 -59.41 11.11
C PRO A 45 -20.33 -59.86 9.65
N ASN A 46 -19.48 -59.45 8.68
CA ASN A 46 -19.12 -60.14 7.41
C ASN A 46 -20.02 -60.07 6.15
N ALA A 47 -19.33 -60.02 4.99
CA ALA A 47 -19.86 -60.14 3.61
C ALA A 47 -19.62 -61.56 3.02
N PRO A 48 -20.21 -61.90 1.85
CA PRO A 48 -19.40 -61.91 0.60
C PRO A 48 -20.16 -61.61 -0.74
N LEU A 49 -19.42 -61.59 -1.86
CA LEU A 49 -19.84 -61.50 -3.29
C LEU A 49 -19.97 -62.92 -3.92
N PRO A 50 -20.07 -63.18 -5.28
CA PRO A 50 -20.50 -62.41 -6.49
C PRO A 50 -21.48 -63.21 -7.46
N LEU A 51 -21.73 -62.72 -8.72
CA LEU A 51 -21.68 -63.46 -10.05
C LEU A 51 -22.85 -63.27 -11.09
N PHE A 52 -22.51 -62.84 -12.34
CA PHE A 52 -23.04 -63.19 -13.73
C PHE A 52 -24.58 -63.20 -14.07
N ASP A 53 -25.09 -63.27 -15.32
CA ASP A 53 -24.78 -62.80 -16.72
C ASP A 53 -25.96 -63.20 -17.69
N GLY A 54 -26.13 -62.58 -18.88
CA GLY A 54 -26.43 -63.36 -20.11
C GLY A 54 -27.79 -63.35 -20.88
N ARG A 55 -28.08 -62.27 -21.65
CA ARG A 55 -28.61 -62.26 -23.08
C ARG A 55 -30.01 -62.80 -23.54
N ASP A 56 -30.48 -62.18 -24.65
CA ASP A 56 -31.34 -62.69 -25.77
C ASP A 56 -32.86 -63.01 -25.58
N ARG A 57 -33.80 -62.79 -26.55
CA ARG A 57 -33.87 -61.95 -27.78
C ARG A 57 -35.34 -61.82 -28.35
N PHE A 58 -35.66 -60.70 -29.03
CA PHE A 58 -36.71 -60.38 -30.06
C PHE A 58 -38.09 -61.10 -30.19
N VAL A 59 -39.17 -60.31 -30.44
CA VAL A 59 -39.98 -60.26 -31.71
C VAL A 59 -40.71 -58.89 -31.81
N GLU A 60 -40.80 -58.27 -33.01
CA GLU A 60 -41.71 -57.14 -33.35
C GLU A 60 -42.68 -57.52 -34.51
N PRO A 61 -43.70 -56.68 -34.85
CA PRO A 61 -43.51 -55.79 -36.01
C PRO A 61 -44.16 -54.38 -35.96
N ILE A 62 -43.40 -53.41 -36.46
CA ILE A 62 -43.70 -52.00 -36.85
C ILE A 62 -44.52 -52.00 -38.20
N PRO A 63 -45.49 -51.08 -38.52
CA PRO A 63 -45.22 -49.64 -38.74
C PRO A 63 -46.35 -48.57 -38.58
N VAL A 64 -45.98 -47.38 -38.09
CA VAL A 64 -46.13 -46.07 -38.80
C VAL A 64 -44.91 -45.20 -38.42
N ILE A 65 -44.40 -44.38 -39.35
CA ILE A 65 -43.19 -43.55 -39.20
C ILE A 65 -43.57 -42.08 -39.45
N GLN A 66 -43.09 -41.13 -38.62
CA GLN A 66 -42.08 -40.11 -39.03
C GLN A 66 -41.73 -39.09 -37.91
N GLU A 67 -40.63 -39.39 -37.21
CA GLU A 67 -39.55 -38.51 -36.74
C GLU A 67 -39.85 -37.12 -36.11
N LEU A 68 -39.46 -36.97 -34.84
CA LEU A 68 -38.59 -35.89 -34.36
C LEU A 68 -37.69 -36.40 -33.21
N HIS A 69 -36.54 -35.74 -32.98
CA HIS A 69 -35.35 -36.35 -32.35
C HIS A 69 -35.37 -36.40 -30.80
N PRO A 70 -34.75 -37.41 -30.14
CA PRO A 70 -34.86 -37.63 -28.69
C PRO A 70 -33.73 -37.03 -27.82
N ASP A 71 -33.43 -35.73 -27.94
CA ASP A 71 -32.35 -35.07 -27.16
C ASP A 71 -32.82 -34.34 -25.87
N PHE A 72 -34.10 -34.43 -25.51
CA PHE A 72 -34.70 -33.69 -24.38
C PHE A 72 -34.43 -34.29 -22.98
N ARG A 73 -33.24 -34.85 -22.73
CA ARG A 73 -32.77 -35.31 -21.40
C ARG A 73 -31.27 -35.07 -21.14
N ALA A 74 -30.68 -34.02 -21.71
CA ALA A 74 -29.28 -33.63 -21.47
C ALA A 74 -29.11 -32.11 -21.26
N LEU A 75 -29.92 -31.52 -20.37
CA LEU A 75 -29.90 -30.06 -20.08
C LEU A 75 -30.14 -29.72 -18.60
N GLU A 76 -29.50 -30.46 -17.66
CA GLU A 76 -29.33 -29.95 -16.28
C GLU A 76 -28.04 -30.42 -15.58
N GLU A 77 -27.14 -31.12 -16.28
CA GLU A 77 -25.75 -31.24 -15.84
C GLU A 77 -25.00 -29.98 -16.26
N ARG A 78 -24.86 -29.06 -15.30
CA ARG A 78 -23.90 -27.95 -15.38
C ARG A 78 -22.51 -28.58 -15.32
N GLU A 79 -21.85 -28.77 -16.47
CA GLU A 79 -20.42 -29.06 -16.49
C GLU A 79 -19.71 -28.03 -15.61
N LEU A 80 -19.18 -28.50 -14.49
CA LEU A 80 -18.39 -27.68 -13.60
C LEU A 80 -17.12 -27.29 -14.37
N PRO A 81 -16.63 -26.04 -14.25
CA PRO A 81 -15.33 -25.68 -14.81
C PRO A 81 -14.30 -26.72 -14.37
N ARG A 82 -13.41 -27.11 -15.27
CA ARG A 82 -12.32 -28.04 -14.89
C ARG A 82 -11.58 -27.42 -13.69
N PRO A 83 -11.24 -28.20 -12.65
CA PRO A 83 -10.50 -27.66 -11.53
C PRO A 83 -9.13 -27.18 -12.01
N ILE A 84 -8.72 -25.99 -11.57
CA ILE A 84 -7.34 -25.51 -11.74
C ILE A 84 -6.44 -26.51 -11.01
N GLN A 85 -5.45 -27.09 -11.69
CA GLN A 85 -4.55 -28.07 -11.08
C GLN A 85 -3.23 -27.41 -10.72
N ALA A 86 -2.90 -27.41 -9.43
CA ALA A 86 -1.61 -26.95 -8.92
C ALA A 86 -0.69 -28.14 -8.63
N ARG A 87 0.56 -28.05 -9.08
CA ARG A 87 1.64 -28.99 -8.74
C ARG A 87 2.85 -28.23 -8.24
N VAL A 88 3.12 -28.33 -6.94
CA VAL A 88 4.36 -27.83 -6.34
C VAL A 88 5.53 -28.76 -6.69
N ILE A 89 6.65 -28.16 -7.08
CA ILE A 89 7.94 -28.79 -7.36
C ILE A 89 8.95 -28.13 -6.42
N ASP A 90 9.20 -28.80 -5.30
CA ASP A 90 10.17 -28.39 -4.27
C ASP A 90 11.59 -28.82 -4.71
N GLY A 91 12.45 -27.84 -5.04
CA GLY A 91 13.77 -28.06 -5.65
C GLY A 91 14.75 -28.82 -4.77
N ARG A 92 14.59 -28.70 -3.44
CA ARG A 92 15.52 -29.18 -2.42
C ARG A 92 16.05 -30.60 -2.62
N THR A 93 17.32 -30.82 -2.27
CA THR A 93 17.97 -32.12 -2.31
C THR A 93 17.40 -33.10 -1.29
N PRO A 94 17.64 -34.42 -1.43
CA PRO A 94 17.29 -35.41 -0.40
C PRO A 94 17.96 -35.16 0.95
N PHE A 95 19.12 -34.47 0.97
CA PHE A 95 19.83 -34.08 2.18
C PHE A 95 19.10 -32.94 2.90
N GLU A 96 18.76 -31.84 2.20
CA GLU A 96 17.96 -30.74 2.76
C GLU A 96 16.62 -31.24 3.31
N LYS A 97 15.94 -32.12 2.55
CA LYS A 97 14.67 -32.74 2.96
C LYS A 97 14.79 -33.62 4.21
N ARG A 98 16.01 -34.07 4.59
CA ARG A 98 16.29 -34.72 5.88
C ARG A 98 16.73 -33.76 6.96
N MET A 99 17.52 -32.73 6.64
CA MET A 99 17.81 -31.64 7.58
C MET A 99 16.51 -31.00 8.08
N LEU A 100 15.57 -30.71 7.18
CA LEU A 100 14.26 -30.15 7.51
C LEU A 100 13.41 -31.04 8.43
N GLN A 101 13.72 -32.32 8.63
CA GLN A 101 13.04 -33.15 9.63
C GLN A 101 13.28 -32.63 11.07
N PHE A 102 14.41 -31.94 11.31
CA PHE A 102 14.73 -31.27 12.57
C PHE A 102 14.07 -29.88 12.73
N SER A 103 13.38 -29.37 11.71
CA SER A 103 12.57 -28.15 11.89
C SER A 103 11.46 -28.40 12.89
N SER A 104 11.15 -27.40 13.71
CA SER A 104 10.01 -27.43 14.64
C SER A 104 8.71 -27.83 13.91
N LYS A 105 8.57 -27.38 12.65
CA LYS A 105 7.49 -27.72 11.72
C LYS A 105 7.37 -29.23 11.44
N ALA A 106 8.45 -29.88 11.02
CA ALA A 106 8.46 -31.31 10.70
C ALA A 106 8.41 -32.21 11.96
N LEU A 107 9.02 -31.77 13.07
CA LEU A 107 8.86 -32.41 14.37
C LEU A 107 7.38 -32.42 14.79
N GLN A 108 6.69 -31.27 14.69
CA GLN A 108 5.27 -31.16 15.03
C GLN A 108 4.44 -32.14 14.19
N GLU A 109 4.79 -32.32 12.92
CA GLU A 109 4.15 -33.30 12.05
C GLU A 109 4.36 -34.77 12.50
N GLN A 110 5.56 -35.13 12.98
CA GLN A 110 5.85 -36.47 13.51
C GLN A 110 5.04 -36.79 14.78
N PHE A 111 4.89 -35.80 15.68
CA PHE A 111 4.02 -35.91 16.85
C PHE A 111 2.54 -35.94 16.44
N GLN A 112 2.05 -34.94 15.70
CA GLN A 112 0.63 -34.83 15.33
C GLN A 112 0.11 -36.05 14.56
N LYS A 113 0.85 -36.53 13.54
CA LYS A 113 0.49 -37.72 12.73
C LYS A 113 0.57 -39.05 13.51
N GLY A 114 1.10 -39.05 14.73
CA GLY A 114 1.23 -40.26 15.56
C GLY A 114 2.36 -41.20 15.11
N ASN A 115 3.30 -40.71 14.27
CA ASN A 115 4.50 -41.46 13.91
C ASN A 115 5.38 -41.74 15.14
N ILE A 116 5.30 -40.86 16.13
CA ILE A 116 5.77 -41.09 17.51
C ILE A 116 4.62 -41.72 18.31
N ALA A 117 4.62 -43.05 18.38
CA ALA A 117 3.65 -43.80 19.16
C ALA A 117 3.80 -43.56 20.68
N PRO A 118 2.70 -43.54 21.46
CA PRO A 118 2.75 -43.47 22.93
C PRO A 118 3.63 -44.57 23.52
N GLN A 119 4.53 -44.20 24.42
CA GLN A 119 5.60 -45.08 24.91
C GLN A 119 5.74 -45.03 26.44
N GLN A 120 6.20 -46.16 27.00
CA GLN A 120 6.59 -46.29 28.40
C GLN A 120 7.93 -47.03 28.49
N LYS A 121 8.90 -46.49 29.23
CA LYS A 121 10.20 -47.13 29.47
C LYS A 121 10.69 -46.74 30.86
N GLY A 122 10.69 -47.69 31.80
CA GLY A 122 10.97 -47.40 33.20
C GLY A 122 9.95 -46.44 33.82
N GLU A 123 10.44 -45.32 34.35
CA GLU A 123 9.69 -44.28 35.06
C GLU A 123 9.13 -43.18 34.14
N VAL A 124 9.43 -43.24 32.84
CA VAL A 124 8.95 -42.29 31.81
C VAL A 124 7.76 -42.87 31.05
N ARG A 125 6.72 -42.06 30.85
CA ARG A 125 5.62 -42.26 29.89
C ARG A 125 5.37 -41.02 29.05
N LEU A 126 4.90 -41.23 27.83
CA LEU A 126 4.45 -40.18 26.91
C LEU A 126 3.08 -40.58 26.32
N HIS A 127 2.08 -39.70 26.47
CA HIS A 127 0.71 -39.92 26.01
C HIS A 127 0.17 -38.68 25.28
N LYS A 128 -0.62 -38.88 24.20
CA LYS A 128 -1.27 -37.81 23.45
C LYS A 128 -2.62 -37.48 24.07
N VAL A 129 -2.92 -36.19 24.24
CA VAL A 129 -4.22 -35.69 24.71
C VAL A 129 -5.24 -35.74 23.56
N SER A 130 -6.53 -35.91 23.87
CA SER A 130 -7.60 -35.97 22.87
C SER A 130 -7.69 -34.70 22.03
N GLU A 131 -7.92 -34.86 20.72
CA GLU A 131 -7.66 -33.87 19.66
C GLU A 131 -8.09 -32.42 19.97
N ARG A 132 -7.07 -31.56 20.08
CA ARG A 132 -7.10 -30.15 19.67
C ARG A 132 -6.04 -29.97 18.57
N ALA A 133 -6.24 -28.99 17.69
CA ALA A 133 -5.37 -28.75 16.53
C ALA A 133 -4.70 -27.36 16.63
N SER A 134 -3.46 -27.26 16.15
CA SER A 134 -2.63 -26.05 16.08
C SER A 134 -1.57 -26.18 14.97
N SER A 135 -1.08 -25.07 14.40
CA SER A 135 -0.39 -25.13 13.08
C SER A 135 0.68 -24.06 12.78
N TRP A 136 1.97 -24.47 12.83
CA TRP A 136 3.11 -24.13 11.92
C TRP A 136 3.58 -22.65 11.66
N VAL A 137 4.87 -22.21 11.78
CA VAL A 137 6.13 -22.49 12.56
C VAL A 137 7.42 -22.26 11.74
N ARG A 138 8.48 -21.61 12.29
CA ARG A 138 9.92 -21.74 11.89
C ARG A 138 11.02 -21.32 12.92
N ALA A 139 12.34 -21.24 12.57
CA ALA A 139 13.53 -21.32 13.47
C ALA A 139 14.86 -20.57 13.01
N LEU A 140 15.94 -20.49 13.85
CA LEU A 140 16.67 -19.24 14.26
C LEU A 140 18.11 -19.35 14.99
N PHE A 141 19.28 -18.56 15.08
CA PHE A 141 20.15 -17.42 14.45
C PHE A 141 21.73 -17.71 14.57
N ALA A 142 22.68 -16.86 14.07
CA ALA A 142 24.20 -17.03 13.83
C ALA A 142 25.31 -16.84 14.97
N ASP A 143 26.52 -16.15 14.96
CA ASP A 143 27.35 -15.28 14.02
C ASP A 143 28.92 -15.15 14.06
N ASP A 144 29.51 -14.78 12.88
CA ASP A 144 30.44 -13.62 12.61
C ASP A 144 31.78 -13.81 11.78
N VAL A 145 32.24 -12.74 11.09
CA VAL A 145 33.54 -12.48 10.41
C VAL A 145 33.85 -13.15 9.03
N HIS A 146 34.56 -12.42 8.15
CA HIS A 146 34.61 -12.51 6.65
C HIS A 146 35.80 -13.29 6.00
N ALA A 147 35.70 -13.67 4.71
CA ALA A 147 36.30 -12.96 3.54
C ALA A 147 36.17 -13.68 2.15
N ALA A 148 36.31 -12.88 1.07
CA ALA A 148 36.75 -13.21 -0.31
C ALA A 148 35.73 -13.75 -1.35
N GLU A 149 36.18 -13.78 -2.62
CA GLU A 149 35.40 -13.93 -3.86
C GLU A 149 34.76 -15.33 -4.03
N PHE A 150 33.43 -15.40 -3.90
CA PHE A 150 32.58 -16.59 -4.08
C PHE A 150 31.21 -16.17 -4.62
N VAL A 151 30.37 -17.12 -5.07
CA VAL A 151 28.93 -16.86 -5.27
C VAL A 151 28.27 -16.65 -3.91
N PRO A 152 27.71 -15.47 -3.62
CA PRO A 152 27.17 -15.14 -2.31
C PRO A 152 25.78 -15.76 -2.07
N ILE A 153 25.31 -15.72 -0.81
CA ILE A 153 23.90 -15.98 -0.45
C ILE A 153 22.96 -14.97 -1.15
N MET A 154 23.42 -13.74 -1.34
CA MET A 154 22.73 -12.67 -2.06
C MET A 154 23.73 -11.65 -2.65
N ASP A 155 23.60 -11.35 -3.94
CA ASP A 155 24.36 -10.29 -4.62
C ASP A 155 23.87 -8.89 -4.25
N PHE A 156 24.77 -7.89 -4.31
CA PHE A 156 24.38 -6.48 -4.23
C PHE A 156 23.76 -6.00 -5.55
N TYR A 157 22.72 -5.17 -5.46
CA TYR A 157 22.11 -4.44 -6.57
C TYR A 157 21.71 -3.04 -6.09
N ASP A 158 21.62 -2.08 -7.01
CA ASP A 158 21.25 -0.69 -6.66
C ASP A 158 19.79 -0.63 -6.18
N GLY A 159 19.54 -0.01 -5.01
CA GLY A 159 18.21 -0.01 -4.36
C GLY A 159 17.93 -1.26 -3.52
N ILE A 160 18.95 -1.99 -3.09
CA ILE A 160 18.81 -3.09 -2.13
C ILE A 160 18.42 -2.59 -0.73
N GLU A 161 18.82 -1.38 -0.39
CA GLU A 161 18.49 -0.68 0.85
C GLU A 161 16.98 -0.48 1.06
N ASP A 162 16.20 -0.39 -0.02
CA ASP A 162 14.72 -0.30 0.00
C ASP A 162 14.05 -1.66 0.27
N VAL A 163 14.81 -2.76 0.35
CA VAL A 163 14.30 -4.13 0.54
C VAL A 163 14.97 -4.79 1.76
N PRO A 164 14.46 -4.53 2.99
CA PRO A 164 15.04 -4.98 4.26
C PRO A 164 15.57 -6.42 4.32
N ILE A 165 14.80 -7.38 3.81
CA ILE A 165 15.16 -8.81 3.80
C ILE A 165 16.36 -9.07 2.88
N ASP A 166 16.39 -8.50 1.69
CA ASP A 166 17.49 -8.71 0.74
C ASP A 166 18.77 -8.01 1.21
N TYR A 167 18.66 -6.81 1.81
CA TYR A 167 19.81 -6.14 2.39
C TYR A 167 20.38 -6.93 3.59
N ALA A 168 19.52 -7.52 4.41
CA ALA A 168 19.94 -8.41 5.50
C ALA A 168 20.56 -9.73 4.99
N LEU A 169 20.07 -10.31 3.88
CA LEU A 169 20.72 -11.46 3.23
C LEU A 169 22.08 -11.09 2.61
N GLN A 170 22.21 -9.89 2.05
CA GLN A 170 23.47 -9.36 1.53
C GLN A 170 24.46 -9.11 2.68
N TYR A 171 24.00 -8.62 3.84
CA TYR A 171 24.79 -8.57 5.07
C TYR A 171 25.28 -9.97 5.48
N LEU A 172 24.41 -11.00 5.52
CA LEU A 172 24.85 -12.39 5.83
C LEU A 172 26.00 -12.82 4.90
N SER A 173 25.85 -12.53 3.60
CA SER A 173 26.79 -12.93 2.54
C SER A 173 28.20 -12.42 2.80
N GLN A 174 28.33 -11.19 3.30
CA GLN A 174 29.62 -10.56 3.57
C GLN A 174 30.40 -11.19 4.76
N HIS A 175 29.75 -11.95 5.64
CA HIS A 175 30.29 -12.29 6.97
C HIS A 175 30.58 -13.80 7.18
N GLN A 176 30.93 -14.55 6.14
CA GLN A 176 31.47 -15.93 6.27
C GLN A 176 33.00 -15.93 6.30
N ASN A 177 33.62 -16.74 7.15
CA ASN A 177 35.07 -16.90 7.25
C ASN A 177 35.64 -17.77 6.11
N LEU A 178 36.93 -17.59 5.82
CA LEU A 178 37.71 -18.40 4.88
C LEU A 178 37.78 -19.92 5.18
N ASP A 179 37.37 -20.36 6.38
CA ASP A 179 37.26 -21.78 6.74
C ASP A 179 35.85 -22.35 6.52
N GLY A 180 34.94 -21.57 5.91
CA GLY A 180 33.54 -21.89 5.71
C GLY A 180 32.65 -21.64 6.93
N SER A 181 33.22 -21.32 8.09
CA SER A 181 32.42 -21.02 9.27
C SER A 181 31.84 -19.61 9.24
N PHE A 182 30.63 -19.47 9.77
CA PHE A 182 30.22 -18.22 10.39
C PHE A 182 30.69 -18.33 11.87
N GLY A 183 31.26 -17.28 12.46
CA GLY A 183 31.65 -17.27 13.88
C GLY A 183 32.86 -16.41 14.26
N ALA A 184 32.66 -15.29 14.97
CA ALA A 184 33.74 -14.73 15.79
C ALA A 184 34.04 -15.67 16.97
N TYR A 185 32.97 -16.12 17.60
CA TYR A 185 32.94 -17.08 18.70
C TYR A 185 31.92 -18.18 18.38
N SER A 186 31.90 -19.29 19.11
CA SER A 186 30.92 -20.38 18.96
C SER A 186 30.72 -20.91 17.51
N ARG A 187 31.74 -20.79 16.65
CA ARG A 187 31.71 -21.03 15.19
C ARG A 187 30.83 -22.18 14.74
N TYR A 188 30.91 -23.33 15.40
CA TYR A 188 30.17 -24.51 14.98
C TYR A 188 28.65 -24.41 15.25
N GLU A 189 28.24 -23.84 16.38
CA GLU A 189 26.83 -23.53 16.67
C GLU A 189 26.29 -22.50 15.70
N THR A 190 27.00 -21.38 15.57
CA THR A 190 26.70 -20.30 14.64
C THR A 190 26.54 -20.79 13.20
N THR A 191 27.54 -21.54 12.69
CA THR A 191 27.53 -22.05 11.31
C THR A 191 26.36 -22.98 11.11
N PHE A 192 26.06 -23.85 12.09
CA PHE A 192 24.91 -24.75 12.03
C PHE A 192 23.60 -24.00 11.88
N LEU A 193 23.40 -22.90 12.62
CA LEU A 193 22.15 -22.18 12.64
C LEU A 193 21.93 -21.32 11.37
N VAL A 194 22.99 -20.68 10.83
CA VAL A 194 22.95 -20.06 9.49
C VAL A 194 22.64 -21.11 8.43
N PHE A 195 23.44 -22.17 8.39
CA PHE A 195 23.33 -23.26 7.43
C PHE A 195 21.93 -23.90 7.42
N PHE A 196 21.38 -24.18 8.60
CA PHE A 196 20.04 -24.73 8.74
C PHE A 196 18.96 -23.79 8.19
N SER A 197 19.11 -22.49 8.44
CA SER A 197 18.14 -21.49 8.02
C SER A 197 18.22 -21.20 6.52
N LEU A 198 19.40 -21.26 5.90
CA LEU A 198 19.54 -21.28 4.44
C LEU A 198 18.73 -22.43 3.80
N ILE A 199 18.70 -23.63 4.42
CA ILE A 199 17.86 -24.76 3.97
C ILE A 199 16.36 -24.45 4.16
N GLU A 200 15.99 -23.84 5.28
CA GLU A 200 14.60 -23.45 5.55
C GLU A 200 14.12 -22.42 4.51
N TRP A 201 14.94 -21.43 4.21
CA TRP A 201 14.73 -20.32 3.28
C TRP A 201 14.97 -20.64 1.80
N GLY A 202 15.51 -21.82 1.47
CA GLY A 202 15.82 -22.19 0.08
C GLY A 202 16.97 -21.39 -0.54
N LYS A 203 17.93 -20.92 0.26
CA LYS A 203 19.11 -20.15 -0.18
C LYS A 203 20.35 -21.04 -0.16
N THR A 204 20.29 -22.16 -0.87
CA THR A 204 21.31 -23.23 -0.86
C THR A 204 22.12 -23.36 -2.15
N ASP A 205 21.71 -22.71 -3.25
CA ASP A 205 22.47 -22.68 -4.52
C ASP A 205 23.54 -21.58 -4.49
N ASN A 206 24.54 -21.72 -3.62
CA ASN A 206 25.69 -20.80 -3.48
C ASN A 206 26.88 -21.50 -2.82
N ASP A 207 28.09 -21.01 -3.09
CA ASP A 207 29.35 -21.57 -2.55
C ASP A 207 29.39 -21.49 -1.01
N GLN A 208 28.76 -20.48 -0.42
CA GLN A 208 28.78 -20.23 1.03
C GLN A 208 28.07 -21.35 1.81
N TYR A 209 26.95 -21.84 1.29
CA TYR A 209 26.23 -22.99 1.83
C TYR A 209 27.07 -24.28 1.80
N ASP A 210 27.75 -24.56 0.67
CA ASP A 210 28.63 -25.72 0.53
C ASP A 210 29.85 -25.64 1.46
N LEU A 211 30.48 -24.47 1.59
CA LEU A 211 31.58 -24.24 2.53
C LEU A 211 31.14 -24.40 4.00
N ALA A 212 29.92 -23.97 4.35
CA ALA A 212 29.35 -24.18 5.68
C ALA A 212 29.08 -25.67 5.97
N LEU A 213 28.61 -26.44 4.97
CA LEU A 213 28.46 -27.90 5.07
C LEU A 213 29.81 -28.60 5.22
N GLU A 214 30.84 -28.17 4.48
CA GLU A 214 32.20 -28.70 4.64
C GLU A 214 32.72 -28.43 6.06
N TYR A 215 32.60 -27.20 6.57
CA TYR A 215 33.01 -26.85 7.93
C TYR A 215 32.30 -27.72 8.98
N LEU A 216 30.97 -27.81 8.92
CA LEU A 216 30.19 -28.62 9.87
C LEU A 216 30.54 -30.11 9.80
N THR A 217 30.85 -30.63 8.61
CA THR A 217 31.26 -32.02 8.42
C THR A 217 32.67 -32.27 8.95
N ASN A 218 33.62 -31.37 8.72
CA ASN A 218 35.04 -31.56 9.03
C ASN A 218 35.45 -31.13 10.44
N ALA A 219 34.89 -30.05 10.98
CA ALA A 219 35.27 -29.51 12.29
C ALA A 219 34.89 -30.44 13.45
N THR A 220 35.79 -30.61 14.43
CA THR A 220 35.57 -31.45 15.62
C THR A 220 34.73 -30.71 16.66
N PRO A 221 33.57 -31.25 17.09
CA PRO A 221 32.73 -30.59 18.08
C PRO A 221 33.40 -30.59 19.46
N THR A 222 33.55 -29.40 20.03
CA THR A 222 34.25 -29.12 21.29
C THR A 222 33.39 -29.37 22.52
N ASN A 223 32.07 -29.21 22.38
CA ASN A 223 31.10 -29.16 23.49
C ASN A 223 29.81 -29.90 23.13
N ASN A 224 28.91 -30.10 24.10
CA ASN A 224 27.70 -30.92 23.94
C ASN A 224 26.68 -30.35 22.94
N ARG A 225 26.57 -29.02 22.80
CA ARG A 225 25.70 -28.40 21.78
C ARG A 225 26.22 -28.70 20.38
N GLU A 226 27.52 -28.52 20.17
CA GLU A 226 28.18 -28.86 18.89
C GLU A 226 28.10 -30.36 18.56
N ARG A 227 28.20 -31.25 19.55
CA ARG A 227 27.96 -32.69 19.36
C ARG A 227 26.51 -32.94 18.93
N ALA A 228 25.54 -32.31 19.59
CA ALA A 228 24.13 -32.42 19.26
C ALA A 228 23.81 -31.94 17.84
N PHE A 229 24.37 -30.80 17.42
CA PHE A 229 24.26 -30.26 16.05
C PHE A 229 24.92 -31.18 15.01
N LYS A 230 26.15 -31.65 15.26
CA LYS A 230 26.88 -32.53 14.33
C LYS A 230 26.14 -33.85 14.08
N ILE A 231 25.46 -34.39 15.10
CA ILE A 231 24.62 -35.59 14.93
C ILE A 231 23.46 -35.34 13.95
N ARG A 232 22.85 -34.13 13.92
CA ARG A 232 21.80 -33.78 12.95
C ARG A 232 22.35 -33.77 11.52
N VAL A 233 23.50 -33.13 11.31
CA VAL A 233 24.17 -33.04 10.00
C VAL A 233 24.56 -34.45 9.50
N LEU A 234 25.24 -35.24 10.35
CA LEU A 234 25.64 -36.61 9.99
C LEU A 234 24.43 -37.53 9.74
N PHE A 235 23.33 -37.38 10.50
CA PHE A 235 22.09 -38.11 10.26
C PHE A 235 21.51 -37.78 8.87
N ALA A 236 21.39 -36.49 8.53
CA ALA A 236 20.87 -36.08 7.22
C ALA A 236 21.80 -36.44 6.05
N LEU A 237 23.12 -36.48 6.27
CA LEU A 237 24.11 -36.98 5.30
C LEU A 237 24.13 -38.52 5.16
N GLU A 238 23.32 -39.26 5.92
CA GLU A 238 23.37 -40.74 6.03
C GLU A 238 24.75 -41.27 6.49
N GLN A 239 25.51 -40.47 7.24
CA GLN A 239 26.85 -40.81 7.73
C GLN A 239 26.84 -41.42 9.16
N PRO A 240 27.90 -42.16 9.57
CA PRO A 240 27.94 -42.84 10.88
C PRO A 240 28.01 -41.89 12.10
N TYR A 241 26.86 -41.51 12.65
CA TYR A 241 26.76 -40.66 13.85
C TYR A 241 26.77 -41.43 15.20
N ALA A 242 26.55 -42.75 15.19
CA ALA A 242 26.30 -43.54 16.41
C ALA A 242 27.40 -43.47 17.50
N PRO A 243 28.72 -43.41 17.19
CA PRO A 243 29.75 -43.21 18.21
C PRO A 243 29.62 -41.85 18.92
N LEU A 244 29.45 -40.77 18.15
CA LEU A 244 29.31 -39.40 18.66
C LEU A 244 28.03 -39.23 19.51
N LEU A 245 26.94 -39.88 19.11
CA LEU A 245 25.72 -39.98 19.91
C LEU A 245 25.95 -40.73 21.23
N SER A 246 26.74 -41.80 21.22
CA SER A 246 27.07 -42.56 22.43
C SER A 246 27.96 -41.75 23.39
N GLU A 247 28.90 -40.97 22.85
CA GLU A 247 29.74 -40.04 23.62
C GLU A 247 28.89 -38.92 24.24
N LEU A 248 28.02 -38.27 23.47
CA LEU A 248 27.11 -37.23 23.96
C LEU A 248 26.21 -37.76 25.09
N LEU A 249 25.54 -38.89 24.90
CA LEU A 249 24.63 -39.49 25.89
C LEU A 249 25.35 -39.90 27.19
N ALA A 250 26.66 -40.18 27.14
CA ALA A 250 27.46 -40.47 28.33
C ALA A 250 27.80 -39.24 29.20
N THR A 251 27.44 -38.03 28.75
CA THR A 251 27.66 -36.77 29.49
C THR A 251 26.43 -36.27 30.26
N GLN A 252 25.35 -37.06 30.35
CA GLN A 252 24.16 -36.71 31.13
C GLN A 252 24.50 -36.64 32.63
N ASN A 253 24.15 -35.53 33.28
CA ASN A 253 24.39 -35.32 34.71
C ASN A 253 23.35 -36.06 35.58
N ASP A 254 23.61 -36.16 36.90
CA ASP A 254 22.71 -36.82 37.87
C ASP A 254 21.34 -36.12 37.99
N ASP A 255 21.26 -34.82 37.70
CA ASP A 255 20.00 -34.05 37.60
C ASP A 255 19.21 -34.36 36.30
N ASN A 256 19.77 -35.18 35.42
CA ASN A 256 19.29 -35.59 34.11
C ASN A 256 19.31 -34.51 33.01
N GLY A 257 19.88 -33.34 33.29
CA GLY A 257 20.22 -32.36 32.26
C GLY A 257 21.55 -32.67 31.57
N PHE A 258 21.93 -31.78 30.66
CA PHE A 258 23.25 -31.75 30.04
C PHE A 258 23.86 -30.36 30.27
N GLY A 259 25.10 -30.33 30.74
CA GLY A 259 25.91 -29.11 30.78
C GLY A 259 26.62 -28.88 29.45
N PHE A 260 27.03 -27.63 29.22
CA PHE A 260 27.75 -27.21 28.00
C PHE A 260 28.85 -28.19 27.55
N ASP A 261 29.64 -28.74 28.47
CA ASP A 261 30.46 -29.94 28.24
C ASP A 261 30.42 -30.84 29.51
N ALA A 262 30.99 -32.05 29.43
CA ALA A 262 30.95 -33.11 30.46
C ALA A 262 31.48 -32.74 31.87
N TYR A 263 32.02 -31.53 32.05
CA TYR A 263 32.54 -31.00 33.32
C TYR A 263 31.69 -29.85 33.89
N TYR A 264 30.65 -29.42 33.18
CA TYR A 264 29.78 -28.32 33.57
C TYR A 264 28.47 -28.83 34.21
N ALA A 265 27.93 -28.03 35.15
CA ALA A 265 26.57 -28.22 35.61
C ALA A 265 25.59 -28.11 34.44
N SER A 266 24.45 -28.77 34.56
CA SER A 266 23.42 -28.77 33.51
C SER A 266 22.88 -27.38 33.25
N ASP A 267 22.55 -27.10 31.99
CA ASP A 267 21.89 -25.87 31.58
C ASP A 267 20.70 -26.15 30.64
N VAL A 268 19.73 -25.23 30.63
CA VAL A 268 18.48 -25.39 29.87
C VAL A 268 18.72 -25.44 28.36
N LEU A 269 19.66 -24.66 27.83
CA LEU A 269 19.89 -24.52 26.39
C LEU A 269 20.59 -25.76 25.82
N THR A 270 21.64 -26.24 26.47
CA THR A 270 22.31 -27.49 26.08
C THR A 270 21.38 -28.70 26.22
N SER A 271 20.59 -28.75 27.31
CA SER A 271 19.57 -29.80 27.48
C SER A 271 18.51 -29.77 26.39
N LEU A 272 18.07 -28.57 25.95
CA LEU A 272 17.12 -28.38 24.86
C LEU A 272 17.68 -28.82 23.50
N GLU A 273 18.94 -28.53 23.19
CA GLU A 273 19.56 -29.00 21.93
C GLU A 273 19.73 -30.53 21.90
N VAL A 274 20.07 -31.17 23.03
CA VAL A 274 20.07 -32.64 23.13
C VAL A 274 18.65 -33.20 22.99
N LEU A 275 17.65 -32.58 23.62
CA LEU A 275 16.25 -32.96 23.50
C LEU A 275 15.76 -32.90 22.04
N LEU A 276 16.05 -31.81 21.32
CA LEU A 276 15.72 -31.63 19.91
C LEU A 276 16.38 -32.70 19.02
N THR A 277 17.68 -32.96 19.19
CA THR A 277 18.37 -34.02 18.45
C THR A 277 17.76 -35.40 18.71
N LEU A 278 17.39 -35.69 19.95
CA LEU A 278 16.73 -36.96 20.31
C LEU A 278 15.24 -37.02 19.93
N SER A 279 14.62 -35.94 19.44
CA SER A 279 13.18 -35.91 19.13
C SER A 279 12.82 -36.49 17.75
N GLN A 280 13.80 -36.78 16.88
CA GLN A 280 13.55 -37.54 15.66
C GLN A 280 13.05 -38.95 15.96
N SER A 281 11.99 -39.40 15.30
CA SER A 281 11.37 -40.71 15.57
C SER A 281 12.36 -41.89 15.59
N GLU A 282 13.38 -41.93 14.74
CA GLU A 282 14.43 -42.96 14.76
C GLU A 282 15.30 -42.93 16.04
N LEU A 283 15.72 -41.73 16.45
CA LEU A 283 16.58 -41.51 17.62
C LEU A 283 15.79 -41.61 18.93
N LEU A 284 14.54 -41.16 18.92
CA LEU A 284 13.62 -41.14 20.06
C LEU A 284 13.31 -42.56 20.53
N ASN A 285 12.94 -43.47 19.63
CA ASN A 285 12.56 -44.84 19.98
C ASN A 285 13.70 -45.61 20.67
N ALA A 286 14.96 -45.36 20.28
CA ALA A 286 16.12 -45.90 20.96
C ALA A 286 16.31 -45.27 22.36
N ASN A 287 16.26 -43.94 22.43
CA ASN A 287 16.74 -43.14 23.57
C ASN A 287 15.63 -42.57 24.48
N PHE A 288 14.38 -43.02 24.32
CA PHE A 288 13.16 -42.48 24.95
C PHE A 288 13.26 -42.20 26.46
N LEU A 289 13.96 -43.06 27.23
CA LEU A 289 14.17 -42.85 28.66
C LEU A 289 15.07 -41.64 28.95
N THR A 290 16.15 -41.45 28.17
CA THR A 290 16.99 -40.25 28.26
C THR A 290 16.22 -39.03 27.81
N TRP A 291 15.54 -39.09 26.66
CA TRP A 291 14.70 -37.99 26.15
C TRP A 291 13.69 -37.47 27.19
N GLY A 292 12.89 -38.36 27.79
CA GLY A 292 11.86 -37.96 28.76
C GLY A 292 12.44 -37.45 30.10
N LYS A 293 13.65 -37.91 30.46
CA LYS A 293 14.42 -37.39 31.59
C LYS A 293 14.97 -35.98 31.31
N THR A 294 15.55 -35.74 30.12
CA THR A 294 16.03 -34.42 29.69
C THR A 294 14.88 -33.41 29.55
N PHE A 295 13.74 -33.85 29.00
CA PHE A 295 12.50 -33.08 29.01
C PHE A 295 12.13 -32.68 30.45
N GLY A 296 12.16 -33.64 31.38
CA GLY A 296 11.87 -33.39 32.79
C GLY A 296 12.83 -32.40 33.44
N TYR A 297 14.11 -32.40 33.06
CA TYR A 297 15.06 -31.36 33.49
C TYR A 297 14.61 -29.97 33.00
N VAL A 298 14.38 -29.80 31.69
CA VAL A 298 13.96 -28.50 31.10
C VAL A 298 12.65 -28.02 31.73
N ALA A 299 11.65 -28.89 31.84
CA ALA A 299 10.33 -28.59 32.38
C ALA A 299 10.28 -28.32 33.90
N ASN A 300 11.39 -28.50 34.62
CA ASN A 300 11.53 -28.08 36.03
C ASN A 300 12.25 -26.73 36.21
N HIS A 301 12.83 -26.16 35.14
CA HIS A 301 13.47 -24.83 35.15
C HIS A 301 12.54 -23.71 34.66
N ILE A 302 11.24 -24.00 34.56
CA ILE A 302 10.19 -23.07 34.18
C ILE A 302 9.42 -22.72 35.46
N GLU A 303 9.44 -21.44 35.83
CA GLU A 303 8.79 -20.94 37.05
C GLU A 303 7.27 -20.88 36.91
N SER A 304 6.56 -20.78 38.05
CA SER A 304 5.09 -20.80 38.08
C SER A 304 4.41 -19.61 37.40
N ASP A 305 5.17 -18.59 37.00
CA ASP A 305 4.74 -17.43 36.23
C ASP A 305 5.14 -17.50 34.74
N GLY A 306 5.76 -18.61 34.30
CA GLY A 306 6.27 -18.81 32.94
C GLY A 306 7.71 -18.33 32.73
N THR A 307 8.38 -17.76 33.73
CA THR A 307 9.75 -17.26 33.56
C THR A 307 10.81 -18.36 33.56
N ILE A 308 11.92 -18.10 32.87
CA ILE A 308 13.11 -18.98 32.82
C ILE A 308 14.35 -18.11 33.02
N ARG A 309 15.32 -18.61 33.80
CA ARG A 309 16.55 -17.90 34.18
C ARG A 309 17.80 -18.70 33.79
N PHE A 310 18.94 -18.03 33.67
CA PHE A 310 20.25 -18.70 33.56
C PHE A 310 20.75 -19.20 34.92
N THR A 311 20.40 -18.52 36.01
CA THR A 311 20.68 -18.92 37.40
C THR A 311 19.52 -18.45 38.31
N GLU A 312 19.37 -19.01 39.50
CA GLU A 312 18.33 -18.58 40.47
C GLU A 312 18.39 -17.07 40.81
N GLU A 313 19.55 -16.43 40.66
CA GLU A 313 19.76 -15.01 40.92
C GLU A 313 19.64 -14.11 39.67
N SER A 314 19.46 -14.66 38.46
CA SER A 314 19.41 -13.85 37.23
C SER A 314 18.04 -13.22 36.97
N ALA A 315 18.00 -12.18 36.14
CA ALA A 315 16.76 -11.75 35.49
C ALA A 315 16.19 -12.89 34.62
N PRO A 316 14.86 -12.89 34.34
CA PRO A 316 14.28 -13.76 33.32
C PRO A 316 14.95 -13.50 31.96
N SER A 317 15.27 -14.56 31.23
CA SER A 317 15.91 -14.47 29.92
C SER A 317 14.85 -14.63 28.81
N PHE A 318 14.60 -13.55 28.07
CA PHE A 318 13.76 -13.57 26.88
C PHE A 318 14.28 -14.58 25.86
N TYR A 319 15.59 -14.60 25.60
CA TYR A 319 16.25 -15.67 24.85
C TYR A 319 15.82 -17.08 25.28
N LEU A 320 16.02 -17.47 26.55
CA LEU A 320 15.66 -18.82 27.03
C LEU A 320 14.16 -19.09 26.94
N MET A 321 13.31 -18.13 27.34
CA MET A 321 11.85 -18.26 27.30
C MET A 321 11.36 -18.54 25.87
N ASN A 322 11.79 -17.75 24.90
CA ASN A 322 11.40 -17.93 23.51
C ASN A 322 11.97 -19.22 22.89
N ARG A 323 13.27 -19.54 23.14
CA ARG A 323 13.86 -20.81 22.70
C ARG A 323 13.04 -21.99 23.21
N VAL A 324 12.76 -22.05 24.51
CA VAL A 324 11.98 -23.13 25.13
C VAL A 324 10.56 -23.20 24.58
N ALA A 325 9.84 -22.07 24.50
CA ALA A 325 8.46 -22.04 23.99
C ALA A 325 8.34 -22.49 22.52
N ARG A 326 9.25 -22.05 21.65
CA ARG A 326 9.25 -22.37 20.21
C ARG A 326 9.77 -23.79 19.90
N ASP A 327 10.78 -24.24 20.63
CA ASP A 327 11.43 -25.54 20.39
C ASP A 327 10.67 -26.69 21.07
N MET A 328 9.83 -26.42 22.08
CA MET A 328 8.91 -27.39 22.67
C MET A 328 7.49 -27.38 22.05
N PHE A 329 7.08 -26.31 21.34
CA PHE A 329 5.81 -26.25 20.59
C PHE A 329 5.49 -27.50 19.72
N PRO A 330 6.47 -28.17 19.05
CA PRO A 330 6.23 -29.41 18.31
C PRO A 330 5.56 -30.52 19.10
N MET A 331 5.69 -30.48 20.42
CA MET A 331 5.30 -31.51 21.36
C MET A 331 4.00 -31.12 22.10
N ASN A 332 3.38 -29.98 21.79
CA ASN A 332 2.09 -29.58 22.39
C ASN A 332 0.97 -30.59 22.06
N GLY A 333 -0.02 -30.70 22.95
CA GLY A 333 -1.01 -31.78 22.93
C GLY A 333 -0.49 -33.14 23.42
N TYR A 334 0.71 -33.21 24.00
CA TYR A 334 1.23 -34.38 24.69
C TYR A 334 1.48 -34.12 26.19
N VAL A 335 1.42 -35.21 26.95
CA VAL A 335 1.69 -35.27 28.39
C VAL A 335 2.84 -36.24 28.66
N VAL A 336 3.80 -35.81 29.48
CA VAL A 336 4.88 -36.64 30.01
C VAL A 336 4.59 -36.97 31.48
N GLU A 337 4.66 -38.25 31.85
CA GLU A 337 4.77 -38.65 33.25
C GLU A 337 6.23 -39.04 33.54
N LEU A 338 6.84 -38.42 34.56
CA LEU A 338 8.18 -38.74 35.05
C LEU A 338 8.17 -38.74 36.58
N ASN A 339 8.60 -39.86 37.18
CA ASN A 339 8.75 -40.03 38.63
C ASN A 339 7.47 -39.71 39.45
N GLY A 340 6.29 -39.87 38.84
CA GLY A 340 4.99 -39.57 39.45
C GLY A 340 4.58 -38.10 39.40
N LYS A 341 5.37 -37.21 38.79
CA LYS A 341 4.94 -35.86 38.37
C LYS A 341 4.47 -35.92 36.90
N THR A 342 3.33 -35.28 36.63
CA THR A 342 2.77 -35.10 35.30
C THR A 342 3.13 -33.72 34.77
N TYR A 343 3.48 -33.63 33.49
CA TYR A 343 3.85 -32.42 32.78
C TYR A 343 3.03 -32.38 31.49
N ASP A 344 2.09 -31.44 31.37
CA ASP A 344 1.43 -31.16 30.09
C ASP A 344 2.26 -30.10 29.34
N ILE A 345 2.67 -30.41 28.11
CA ILE A 345 3.60 -29.57 27.35
C ILE A 345 2.90 -28.30 26.85
N GLU A 346 1.60 -28.37 26.58
CA GLU A 346 0.81 -27.25 26.10
C GLU A 346 0.53 -26.26 27.25
N ASP A 347 0.22 -26.73 28.46
CA ASP A 347 0.10 -25.85 29.64
C ASP A 347 1.44 -25.16 29.96
N ILE A 348 2.55 -25.92 29.92
CA ILE A 348 3.90 -25.40 30.19
C ILE A 348 4.28 -24.29 29.20
N THR A 349 4.14 -24.54 27.91
CA THR A 349 4.53 -23.57 26.88
C THR A 349 3.60 -22.37 26.83
N ASN A 350 2.29 -22.55 27.01
CA ASN A 350 1.33 -21.45 27.14
C ASN A 350 1.61 -20.55 28.35
N SER A 351 2.20 -21.07 29.44
CA SER A 351 2.64 -20.26 30.57
C SER A 351 3.77 -19.31 30.17
N VAL A 352 4.81 -19.82 29.50
CA VAL A 352 5.95 -19.02 29.00
C VAL A 352 5.50 -17.98 27.98
N VAL A 353 4.67 -18.37 27.01
CA VAL A 353 4.09 -17.46 26.01
C VAL A 353 3.18 -16.42 26.66
N GLY A 354 2.41 -16.82 27.69
CA GLY A 354 1.61 -15.91 28.50
C GLY A 354 2.45 -14.85 29.23
N PHE A 355 3.65 -15.19 29.69
CA PHE A 355 4.58 -14.19 30.25
C PHE A 355 5.03 -13.19 29.17
N LEU A 356 5.51 -13.69 28.03
CA LEU A 356 6.05 -12.89 26.92
C LEU A 356 5.02 -11.92 26.34
N ASP A 357 3.80 -12.40 26.08
CA ASP A 357 2.65 -11.62 25.57
C ASP A 357 2.29 -10.45 26.50
N ASN A 358 2.38 -10.67 27.82
CA ASN A 358 2.16 -9.63 28.82
C ASN A 358 3.26 -8.55 28.88
N GLN A 359 4.45 -8.78 28.31
CA GLN A 359 5.50 -7.76 28.23
C GLN A 359 5.35 -6.80 27.05
N VAL A 360 4.57 -7.17 26.03
CA VAL A 360 4.23 -6.27 24.92
C VAL A 360 3.32 -5.14 25.43
N LYS A 361 3.61 -3.92 25.02
CA LYS A 361 2.70 -2.77 25.12
C LYS A 361 2.46 -2.25 23.71
N THR A 362 1.26 -1.74 23.45
CA THR A 362 0.80 -1.25 22.15
C THR A 362 0.53 0.27 22.15
N ASN A 363 0.88 0.97 23.24
CA ASN A 363 0.80 2.43 23.34
C ASN A 363 1.70 2.95 24.48
N PRO A 364 2.94 3.43 24.17
CA PRO A 364 3.63 3.25 22.89
C PRO A 364 3.89 1.76 22.61
N GLU A 365 4.13 1.41 21.34
CA GLU A 365 4.61 0.06 21.01
C GLU A 365 5.98 -0.15 21.65
N THR A 366 6.11 -1.14 22.55
CA THR A 366 7.36 -1.48 23.26
C THR A 366 7.33 -2.93 23.75
N LEU A 367 8.51 -3.56 23.84
CA LEU A 367 8.69 -4.87 24.49
C LEU A 367 9.43 -4.71 25.81
N LEU A 368 8.73 -4.86 26.95
CA LEU A 368 9.32 -4.57 28.26
C LEU A 368 10.31 -5.65 28.72
N GLY A 369 11.59 -5.27 28.80
CA GLY A 369 12.66 -6.12 29.33
C GLY A 369 13.48 -6.87 28.28
N ALA A 370 13.16 -6.73 27.00
CA ALA A 370 14.06 -7.10 25.90
C ALA A 370 15.28 -6.17 25.88
N VAL A 371 16.46 -6.71 25.57
CA VAL A 371 17.75 -5.99 25.65
C VAL A 371 18.37 -5.71 24.28
N ASP A 372 18.13 -6.58 23.30
CA ASP A 372 18.75 -6.57 21.98
C ASP A 372 17.75 -7.03 20.89
N PRO A 373 18.07 -6.93 19.57
CA PRO A 373 17.16 -7.38 18.51
C PRO A 373 16.87 -8.88 18.53
N ILE A 374 17.74 -9.70 19.18
CA ILE A 374 17.51 -11.14 19.37
C ILE A 374 16.25 -11.35 20.19
N ASP A 375 16.11 -10.66 21.33
CA ASP A 375 14.93 -10.74 22.18
C ASP A 375 13.64 -10.30 21.45
N TYR A 376 13.68 -9.19 20.70
CA TYR A 376 12.52 -8.72 19.91
C TYR A 376 12.08 -9.76 18.88
N ALA A 377 13.01 -10.20 18.04
CA ALA A 377 12.70 -11.04 16.89
C ALA A 377 12.37 -12.49 17.30
N LEU A 378 13.00 -13.04 18.35
CA LEU A 378 12.54 -14.29 19.00
C LEU A 378 11.11 -14.17 19.52
N THR A 379 10.77 -13.02 20.11
CA THR A 379 9.44 -12.78 20.69
C THR A 379 8.40 -12.59 19.60
N ALA A 380 8.71 -11.88 18.51
CA ALA A 380 7.84 -11.76 17.34
C ALA A 380 7.49 -13.14 16.76
N GLU A 381 8.49 -14.01 16.51
CA GLU A 381 8.22 -15.39 16.06
C GLU A 381 7.42 -16.20 17.09
N THR A 382 7.82 -16.19 18.35
CA THR A 382 7.18 -17.03 19.38
C THR A 382 5.73 -16.60 19.61
N LEU A 383 5.43 -15.30 19.58
CA LEU A 383 4.06 -14.79 19.62
C LEU A 383 3.28 -15.17 18.35
N ALA A 384 3.89 -15.13 17.17
CA ALA A 384 3.25 -15.52 15.91
C ALA A 384 2.92 -17.03 15.87
N VAL A 385 3.82 -17.89 16.34
CA VAL A 385 3.64 -19.36 16.43
C VAL A 385 2.46 -19.74 17.33
N TYR A 386 2.15 -18.91 18.33
CA TYR A 386 1.01 -19.08 19.24
C TYR A 386 -0.16 -18.13 18.91
N GLU A 387 -0.25 -17.67 17.66
CA GLU A 387 -1.36 -16.88 17.08
C GLU A 387 -1.68 -15.57 17.85
N LYS A 388 -0.69 -14.98 18.51
CA LYS A 388 -0.87 -13.76 19.31
C LYS A 388 -0.84 -12.50 18.42
N GLN A 389 -1.88 -11.67 18.52
CA GLN A 389 -1.99 -10.40 17.79
C GLN A 389 -0.85 -9.41 18.12
N SER A 390 -0.27 -9.52 19.32
CA SER A 390 0.88 -8.76 19.80
C SER A 390 2.16 -9.01 18.99
N ALA A 391 2.26 -10.12 18.27
CA ALA A 391 3.39 -10.42 17.38
C ALA A 391 3.62 -9.34 16.32
N VAL A 392 2.55 -8.73 15.81
CA VAL A 392 2.62 -7.68 14.78
C VAL A 392 3.32 -6.43 15.32
N ALA A 393 2.98 -5.98 16.52
CA ALA A 393 3.62 -4.82 17.16
C ALA A 393 5.12 -5.09 17.43
N VAL A 394 5.49 -6.30 17.86
CA VAL A 394 6.90 -6.65 18.05
C VAL A 394 7.65 -6.77 16.71
N LYS A 395 6.98 -7.20 15.63
CA LYS A 395 7.54 -7.18 14.28
C LYS A 395 7.77 -5.75 13.76
N ASN A 396 6.80 -4.84 13.91
CA ASN A 396 6.98 -3.42 13.54
C ASN A 396 8.22 -2.82 14.22
N LEU A 397 8.32 -3.01 15.55
CA LEU A 397 9.43 -2.52 16.36
C LEU A 397 10.77 -3.11 15.92
N LEU A 398 10.79 -4.36 15.45
CA LEU A 398 11.98 -4.99 14.91
C LEU A 398 12.40 -4.39 13.56
N GLU A 399 11.46 -4.08 12.67
CA GLU A 399 11.77 -3.46 11.37
C GLU A 399 12.46 -2.10 11.56
N GLU A 400 12.09 -1.34 12.59
CA GLU A 400 12.78 -0.09 13.01
C GLU A 400 14.22 -0.30 13.56
N MET A 401 14.67 -1.54 13.82
CA MET A 401 16.02 -1.84 14.35
C MET A 401 17.07 -2.16 13.28
N GLN A 402 16.71 -2.18 11.99
CA GLN A 402 17.69 -2.44 10.93
C GLN A 402 18.72 -1.31 10.84
N GLN A 403 19.99 -1.67 10.69
CA GLN A 403 21.11 -0.75 10.64
C GLN A 403 21.48 -0.40 9.19
N ALA A 404 22.21 0.71 9.02
CA ALA A 404 22.61 1.22 7.70
C ALA A 404 23.69 0.39 6.96
N ASP A 405 23.98 -0.82 7.45
CA ASP A 405 24.77 -1.86 6.78
C ASP A 405 23.89 -3.05 6.30
N GLY A 406 22.57 -2.96 6.48
CA GLY A 406 21.60 -4.02 6.23
C GLY A 406 21.46 -5.03 7.36
N GLY A 407 22.36 -5.02 8.34
CA GLY A 407 22.34 -5.91 9.48
C GLY A 407 21.48 -5.41 10.64
N PHE A 408 21.45 -6.19 11.72
CA PHE A 408 20.81 -5.83 12.98
C PHE A 408 21.83 -5.74 14.13
N GLY A 409 23.12 -5.53 13.80
CA GLY A 409 24.23 -5.39 14.76
C GLY A 409 25.10 -6.63 14.98
N GLY A 410 25.03 -7.60 14.06
CA GLY A 410 25.78 -8.86 14.07
C GLY A 410 25.04 -9.91 13.25
N ILE A 411 25.69 -10.95 12.72
CA ILE A 411 24.96 -11.99 11.98
C ILE A 411 23.92 -12.69 12.88
N LEU A 412 24.05 -12.65 14.22
CA LEU A 412 23.10 -13.26 15.15
C LEU A 412 21.86 -12.41 14.93
N PRO A 413 21.78 -11.16 15.44
CA PRO A 413 20.65 -10.27 15.17
C PRO A 413 20.10 -10.32 13.75
N THR A 414 20.96 -10.28 12.71
CA THR A 414 20.51 -10.28 11.31
C THR A 414 19.81 -11.58 10.93
N MET A 415 20.33 -12.74 11.32
CA MET A 415 19.69 -14.02 10.99
C MET A 415 18.44 -14.29 11.85
N TYR A 416 18.36 -13.76 13.10
CA TYR A 416 17.18 -13.93 14.08
C TYR A 416 16.12 -12.95 13.40
N ALA A 417 16.49 -11.72 13.00
CA ALA A 417 15.59 -10.78 12.33
C ALA A 417 15.06 -11.32 11.00
N LEU A 418 15.91 -11.87 10.12
CA LEU A 418 15.51 -12.36 8.79
C LEU A 418 14.35 -13.35 8.82
N SER A 419 14.31 -14.27 9.78
CA SER A 419 13.22 -15.24 9.87
C SER A 419 11.97 -14.66 10.55
N ALA A 420 12.13 -13.80 11.56
CA ALA A 420 11.01 -13.06 12.15
C ALA A 420 10.35 -12.09 11.15
N LEU A 421 11.13 -11.53 10.24
CA LEU A 421 10.69 -10.66 9.15
C LEU A 421 10.31 -11.43 7.88
N ALA A 422 10.55 -12.74 7.81
CA ALA A 422 10.46 -13.55 6.60
C ALA A 422 9.10 -13.44 5.91
N GLN A 423 9.16 -13.23 4.59
CA GLN A 423 8.00 -13.01 3.74
C GLN A 423 8.11 -13.84 2.45
N GLY A 424 6.96 -14.04 1.81
CA GLY A 424 6.90 -14.61 0.46
C GLY A 424 7.23 -13.55 -0.59
N ASP A 425 7.74 -14.00 -1.72
CA ASP A 425 7.98 -13.19 -2.92
C ASP A 425 7.68 -14.11 -4.10
N LEU A 426 6.48 -13.97 -4.66
CA LEU A 426 6.03 -14.72 -5.82
C LEU A 426 6.52 -14.05 -7.11
N SER A 427 6.98 -14.88 -8.04
CA SER A 427 7.32 -14.44 -9.39
C SER A 427 6.65 -15.32 -10.43
N LEU A 428 6.13 -14.69 -11.49
CA LEU A 428 5.51 -15.40 -12.60
C LEU A 428 6.56 -15.69 -13.67
N THR A 429 7.26 -16.82 -13.53
CA THR A 429 8.42 -17.19 -14.35
C THR A 429 8.05 -17.84 -15.69
N GLY A 430 6.84 -18.39 -15.81
CA GLY A 430 6.44 -19.16 -16.98
C GLY A 430 4.98 -18.97 -17.37
N LEU A 431 4.73 -18.91 -18.69
CA LEU A 431 3.39 -18.93 -19.28
C LEU A 431 3.45 -19.62 -20.64
N VAL A 432 2.79 -20.77 -20.78
CA VAL A 432 2.78 -21.58 -22.01
C VAL A 432 1.41 -22.25 -22.25
N PRO A 433 0.99 -22.48 -23.50
CA PRO A 433 -0.22 -23.26 -23.78
C PRO A 433 0.09 -24.75 -23.78
N LEU A 434 -0.75 -25.56 -23.13
CA LEU A 434 -0.61 -27.02 -23.12
C LEU A 434 -1.16 -27.70 -24.40
N SER A 435 -1.89 -26.96 -25.23
CA SER A 435 -2.46 -27.45 -26.49
C SER A 435 -2.59 -26.32 -27.53
N THR A 436 -2.91 -26.68 -28.78
CA THR A 436 -3.19 -25.71 -29.84
C THR A 436 -4.47 -24.94 -29.56
N LEU A 437 -4.34 -23.73 -29.02
CA LEU A 437 -5.47 -22.85 -28.69
C LEU A 437 -6.33 -22.55 -29.92
N THR A 438 -7.61 -22.91 -29.83
CA THR A 438 -8.58 -22.82 -30.93
C THR A 438 -9.88 -22.23 -30.40
N THR A 439 -10.47 -21.28 -31.14
CA THR A 439 -11.73 -20.62 -30.78
C THR A 439 -12.83 -21.66 -30.60
N GLY A 440 -13.52 -21.67 -29.46
CA GLY A 440 -14.62 -22.60 -29.15
C GLY A 440 -14.23 -24.07 -28.95
N VAL A 441 -12.94 -24.37 -28.80
CA VAL A 441 -12.44 -25.67 -28.30
C VAL A 441 -11.78 -25.44 -26.94
N PRO A 442 -12.15 -26.17 -25.88
CA PRO A 442 -11.48 -26.05 -24.58
C PRO A 442 -9.96 -26.26 -24.69
N GLY A 443 -9.20 -25.42 -23.99
CA GLY A 443 -7.75 -25.50 -23.92
C GLY A 443 -7.24 -25.37 -22.48
N SER A 444 -5.93 -25.33 -22.29
CA SER A 444 -5.32 -25.02 -21.00
C SER A 444 -4.06 -24.18 -21.20
N LEU A 445 -3.83 -23.24 -20.28
CA LEU A 445 -2.55 -22.55 -20.10
C LEU A 445 -1.86 -23.13 -18.87
N ASN A 446 -0.54 -23.25 -18.89
CA ASN A 446 0.27 -23.54 -17.71
C ASN A 446 1.01 -22.28 -17.29
N VAL A 447 0.83 -21.87 -16.04
CA VAL A 447 1.53 -20.75 -15.41
C VAL A 447 2.55 -21.33 -14.43
N SER A 448 3.80 -20.92 -14.53
CA SER A 448 4.85 -21.32 -13.58
C SER A 448 5.06 -20.18 -12.60
N ILE A 449 4.92 -20.46 -11.30
CA ILE A 449 5.00 -19.49 -10.21
C ILE A 449 6.11 -19.93 -9.27
N TYR A 450 7.15 -19.12 -9.07
CA TYR A 450 8.30 -19.44 -8.23
C TYR A 450 8.34 -18.49 -7.02
N ASN A 451 8.67 -19.03 -5.84
CA ASN A 451 8.80 -18.25 -4.60
C ASN A 451 10.29 -17.91 -4.33
N ASN A 452 10.69 -16.68 -4.64
CA ASN A 452 12.03 -16.14 -4.33
C ASN A 452 12.19 -15.87 -2.82
N GLY A 453 11.07 -15.69 -2.12
CA GLY A 453 10.99 -15.24 -0.74
C GLY A 453 11.34 -16.34 0.25
N ILE A 454 11.80 -15.93 1.43
CA ILE A 454 12.34 -16.82 2.45
C ILE A 454 11.26 -17.45 3.36
N ALA A 455 9.99 -17.02 3.26
CA ALA A 455 8.84 -17.68 3.88
C ALA A 455 7.98 -18.49 2.88
N PRO A 456 7.31 -19.56 3.33
CA PRO A 456 6.36 -20.31 2.51
C PRO A 456 5.05 -19.54 2.29
N VAL A 457 4.59 -19.44 1.04
CA VAL A 457 3.30 -18.82 0.71
C VAL A 457 2.17 -19.84 0.83
N SER A 458 1.28 -19.63 1.80
CA SER A 458 0.04 -20.40 2.03
C SER A 458 -1.24 -19.61 1.80
N SER A 459 -1.13 -18.28 1.70
CA SER A 459 -2.24 -17.37 1.41
C SER A 459 -1.81 -16.33 0.40
N GLY A 460 -2.59 -16.21 -0.67
CA GLY A 460 -2.24 -15.48 -1.87
C GLY A 460 -3.24 -15.78 -2.98
N LYS A 461 -3.19 -15.00 -4.06
CA LYS A 461 -4.13 -15.06 -5.18
C LYS A 461 -3.41 -14.99 -6.51
N VAL A 462 -4.03 -15.56 -7.53
CA VAL A 462 -3.61 -15.36 -8.93
C VAL A 462 -4.83 -14.95 -9.73
N TYR A 463 -4.71 -13.84 -10.46
CA TYR A 463 -5.75 -13.25 -11.30
C TYR A 463 -5.39 -13.42 -12.77
N LEU A 464 -6.41 -13.58 -13.62
CA LEU A 464 -6.25 -13.75 -15.06
C LEU A 464 -6.98 -12.65 -15.85
N PHE A 465 -6.24 -12.04 -16.78
CA PHE A 465 -6.72 -11.06 -17.75
C PHE A 465 -6.53 -11.56 -19.18
N ALA A 466 -7.52 -11.31 -20.03
CA ALA A 466 -7.39 -11.46 -21.47
C ALA A 466 -7.74 -10.13 -22.17
N ASP A 467 -6.81 -9.63 -22.98
CA ASP A 467 -6.90 -8.32 -23.66
C ASP A 467 -7.31 -7.18 -22.70
N GLN A 468 -6.62 -7.09 -21.57
CA GLN A 468 -6.90 -6.19 -20.43
C GLN A 468 -8.23 -6.44 -19.67
N TYR A 469 -9.10 -7.37 -20.07
CA TYR A 469 -10.33 -7.69 -19.33
C TYR A 469 -10.09 -8.78 -18.29
N GLN A 470 -10.46 -8.51 -17.03
CA GLN A 470 -10.47 -9.52 -15.99
C GLN A 470 -11.49 -10.62 -16.31
N LEU A 471 -11.07 -11.88 -16.18
CA LEU A 471 -11.92 -13.05 -16.31
C LEU A 471 -12.46 -13.48 -14.93
N ASP A 472 -13.57 -14.22 -14.90
CA ASP A 472 -14.19 -14.69 -13.64
C ASP A 472 -13.42 -15.85 -12.96
N PHE A 473 -12.15 -16.05 -13.33
CA PHE A 473 -11.28 -17.09 -12.80
C PHE A 473 -10.28 -16.48 -11.80
N LEU A 474 -10.21 -17.07 -10.62
CA LEU A 474 -9.31 -16.71 -9.53
C LEU A 474 -8.71 -18.01 -8.96
N PHE A 475 -7.40 -18.05 -8.78
CA PHE A 475 -6.77 -19.05 -7.92
C PHE A 475 -6.53 -18.44 -6.53
N ASP A 476 -6.72 -19.25 -5.49
CA ASP A 476 -6.57 -18.86 -4.08
C ASP A 476 -5.80 -19.99 -3.38
N PHE A 477 -4.60 -19.68 -2.88
CA PHE A 477 -3.70 -20.69 -2.29
C PHE A 477 -4.35 -21.35 -1.05
N ALA A 478 -4.98 -20.55 -0.19
CA ALA A 478 -5.65 -21.04 1.02
C ALA A 478 -6.93 -21.81 0.64
N GLY A 479 -7.70 -21.29 -0.31
CA GLY A 479 -8.91 -21.94 -0.84
C GLY A 479 -8.65 -23.28 -1.56
N GLN A 480 -7.42 -23.54 -2.00
CA GLN A 480 -6.99 -24.82 -2.59
C GLN A 480 -6.11 -25.67 -1.65
N ASN A 481 -5.85 -25.21 -0.42
CA ASN A 481 -4.94 -25.84 0.55
C ASN A 481 -3.53 -26.11 -0.05
N VAL A 482 -3.01 -25.14 -0.80
CA VAL A 482 -1.68 -25.18 -1.41
C VAL A 482 -0.72 -24.30 -0.62
N VAL A 483 0.43 -24.87 -0.26
CA VAL A 483 1.56 -24.15 0.31
C VAL A 483 2.72 -24.26 -0.66
N LEU A 484 3.28 -23.12 -1.07
CA LEU A 484 4.48 -23.04 -1.89
C LEU A 484 5.68 -22.70 -0.99
N PRO A 485 6.63 -23.64 -0.76
CA PRO A 485 7.85 -23.36 0.00
C PRO A 485 8.70 -22.23 -0.62
N PRO A 486 9.66 -21.65 0.12
CA PRO A 486 10.80 -20.96 -0.48
C PRO A 486 11.54 -21.87 -1.45
N ASP A 487 12.13 -21.37 -2.53
CA ASP A 487 12.80 -22.20 -3.57
C ASP A 487 11.94 -23.39 -4.02
N ALA A 488 10.76 -23.06 -4.54
CA ALA A 488 9.86 -24.03 -5.13
C ALA A 488 9.05 -23.37 -6.24
N THR A 489 8.79 -24.15 -7.30
CA THR A 489 7.95 -23.74 -8.42
C THR A 489 6.60 -24.45 -8.33
N MET A 490 5.51 -23.71 -8.34
CA MET A 490 4.17 -24.23 -8.62
C MET A 490 3.91 -24.15 -10.13
N GLU A 491 3.68 -25.30 -10.74
CA GLU A 491 3.08 -25.38 -12.08
C GLU A 491 1.56 -25.39 -11.94
N LEU A 492 0.89 -24.47 -12.61
CA LEU A 492 -0.54 -24.20 -12.47
C LEU A 492 -1.26 -24.40 -13.81
N GLU A 493 -1.90 -25.55 -14.01
CA GLU A 493 -2.77 -25.77 -15.17
C GLU A 493 -4.08 -24.99 -14.99
N TRP A 494 -4.23 -23.93 -15.78
CA TRP A 494 -5.40 -23.10 -15.88
C TRP A 494 -6.27 -23.51 -17.08
N PRO A 495 -7.43 -24.14 -16.86
CA PRO A 495 -8.32 -24.52 -17.95
C PRO A 495 -9.01 -23.31 -18.55
N LEU A 496 -8.95 -23.20 -19.88
CA LEU A 496 -9.75 -22.28 -20.68
C LEU A 496 -10.94 -23.06 -21.27
N ASP A 497 -12.02 -23.21 -20.49
CA ASP A 497 -13.19 -23.98 -20.92
C ASP A 497 -14.05 -23.23 -21.95
N ASN A 498 -14.23 -21.92 -21.79
CA ASN A 498 -14.94 -21.08 -22.76
C ASN A 498 -13.98 -20.25 -23.62
N THR A 499 -13.39 -20.88 -24.65
CA THR A 499 -12.51 -20.19 -25.61
C THR A 499 -13.26 -19.46 -26.73
N ASN A 500 -14.60 -19.44 -26.74
CA ASN A 500 -15.37 -18.77 -27.80
C ASN A 500 -15.10 -17.26 -27.89
N MET A 501 -14.66 -16.65 -26.78
CA MET A 501 -14.35 -15.21 -26.68
C MET A 501 -12.96 -14.82 -27.20
N PHE A 502 -12.08 -15.78 -27.51
CA PHE A 502 -10.72 -15.52 -27.97
C PHE A 502 -10.60 -15.82 -29.47
N VAL A 503 -10.36 -14.79 -30.29
CA VAL A 503 -10.15 -14.92 -31.74
C VAL A 503 -8.86 -14.23 -32.16
N GLY A 504 -8.04 -14.94 -32.92
CA GLY A 504 -6.75 -14.46 -33.40
C GLY A 504 -5.79 -14.15 -32.27
N THR A 505 -4.95 -13.14 -32.47
CA THR A 505 -4.01 -12.62 -31.49
C THR A 505 -4.76 -12.18 -30.22
N THR A 506 -4.39 -12.77 -29.09
CA THR A 506 -5.01 -12.55 -27.78
C THR A 506 -3.91 -12.41 -26.73
N GLU A 507 -3.90 -11.28 -26.04
CA GLU A 507 -2.98 -11.03 -24.93
C GLU A 507 -3.52 -11.70 -23.68
N PHE A 508 -2.69 -12.51 -23.00
CA PHE A 508 -2.96 -13.02 -21.67
C PHE A 508 -1.99 -12.36 -20.70
N ARG A 509 -2.51 -11.84 -19.59
CA ARG A 509 -1.73 -11.31 -18.48
C ARG A 509 -2.20 -11.96 -17.19
N TYR A 510 -1.26 -12.46 -16.40
CA TYR A 510 -1.50 -12.94 -15.05
C TYR A 510 -0.85 -11.98 -14.04
N TYR A 511 -1.46 -11.89 -12.87
CA TYR A 511 -0.92 -11.23 -11.68
C TYR A 511 -1.02 -12.22 -10.53
N ALA A 512 0.09 -12.44 -9.81
CA ALA A 512 0.09 -13.11 -8.52
C ALA A 512 0.22 -12.08 -7.40
N GLU A 513 -0.19 -12.46 -6.21
CA GLU A 513 0.10 -11.72 -4.97
C GLU A 513 0.08 -12.70 -3.79
N ALA A 514 1.03 -12.55 -2.87
CA ALA A 514 0.99 -13.19 -1.56
C ALA A 514 0.50 -12.20 -0.49
N LEU A 515 0.04 -12.74 0.64
CA LEU A 515 -0.21 -11.92 1.83
C LEU A 515 1.13 -11.59 2.51
N ASN A 516 1.38 -10.30 2.77
CA ASN A 516 2.63 -9.78 3.36
C ASN A 516 3.85 -10.16 2.51
N GLU A 517 4.00 -9.46 1.40
CA GLU A 517 5.03 -9.63 0.37
C GLU A 517 5.64 -8.26 0.11
N MET A 518 6.96 -8.15 -0.07
CA MET A 518 7.61 -6.83 -0.21
C MET A 518 7.87 -6.44 -1.67
N ARG A 519 7.86 -7.41 -2.59
CA ARG A 519 8.18 -7.21 -4.01
C ARG A 519 6.99 -7.56 -4.89
N TYR A 520 6.57 -6.61 -5.70
CA TYR A 520 5.43 -6.77 -6.60
C TYR A 520 5.78 -6.60 -8.09
N THR A 521 7.01 -6.19 -8.41
CA THR A 521 7.47 -5.90 -9.78
C THR A 521 7.60 -7.16 -10.65
N ASN A 522 7.93 -8.30 -10.04
CA ASN A 522 8.07 -9.63 -10.64
C ASN A 522 6.77 -10.47 -10.64
N ASN A 523 5.71 -9.96 -10.01
CA ASN A 523 4.43 -10.66 -9.82
C ASN A 523 3.51 -10.63 -11.07
N TRP A 524 3.95 -10.02 -12.17
CA TRP A 524 3.23 -9.98 -13.45
C TRP A 524 3.92 -10.83 -14.53
N ILE A 525 3.15 -11.56 -15.32
CA ILE A 525 3.60 -12.08 -16.63
C ILE A 525 2.57 -11.78 -17.70
N GLN A 526 3.06 -11.32 -18.86
CA GLN A 526 2.25 -11.05 -20.04
C GLN A 526 2.77 -11.87 -21.23
N LYS A 527 1.86 -12.50 -21.98
CA LYS A 527 2.20 -13.23 -23.20
C LYS A 527 1.04 -13.27 -24.18
N THR A 528 1.36 -13.17 -25.45
CA THR A 528 0.38 -13.10 -26.53
C THR A 528 0.31 -14.43 -27.28
N PHE A 529 -0.89 -14.96 -27.44
CA PHE A 529 -1.17 -16.22 -28.13
C PHE A 529 -2.13 -16.02 -29.30
N THR A 530 -1.93 -16.76 -30.38
CA THR A 530 -2.80 -16.70 -31.58
C THR A 530 -3.77 -17.87 -31.58
N PHE A 531 -5.05 -17.59 -31.38
CA PHE A 531 -6.11 -18.59 -31.45
C PHE A 531 -6.42 -18.96 -32.90
N ALA A 532 -6.41 -20.26 -33.19
CA ALA A 532 -6.92 -20.78 -34.44
C ALA A 532 -8.44 -20.50 -34.57
N LYS A 533 -8.90 -20.32 -35.82
CA LYS A 533 -10.32 -20.04 -36.11
C LYS A 533 -11.22 -21.16 -35.60
N HIS A 534 -12.42 -20.79 -35.19
CA HIS A 534 -13.46 -21.74 -34.78
C HIS A 534 -13.66 -22.83 -35.86
N PRO A 535 -13.70 -24.13 -35.53
CA PRO A 535 -13.79 -25.21 -36.54
C PRO A 535 -14.99 -25.08 -37.49
N GLN A 536 -16.11 -24.52 -36.99
CA GLN A 536 -17.32 -24.23 -37.75
C GLN A 536 -17.40 -22.77 -38.28
N ASN A 537 -16.28 -22.03 -38.33
CA ASN A 537 -16.18 -20.57 -38.60
C ASN A 537 -17.29 -19.74 -37.92
N MET A 538 -17.48 -19.94 -36.62
CA MET A 538 -18.29 -19.05 -35.79
C MET A 538 -17.49 -17.82 -35.35
N PRO A 539 -18.15 -16.68 -35.11
CA PRO A 539 -17.52 -15.45 -34.61
C PRO A 539 -17.13 -15.50 -33.13
N ALA A 540 -16.43 -14.45 -32.67
CA ALA A 540 -15.92 -14.30 -31.29
C ALA A 540 -17.00 -13.83 -30.30
N SER A 541 -17.29 -14.64 -29.28
CA SER A 541 -18.24 -14.28 -28.21
C SER A 541 -17.78 -13.03 -27.45
N PRO A 542 -18.70 -12.20 -26.94
CA PRO A 542 -18.34 -11.03 -26.15
C PRO A 542 -17.55 -11.46 -24.90
N VAL A 543 -16.33 -10.90 -24.75
CA VAL A 543 -15.44 -11.08 -23.59
C VAL A 543 -16.12 -10.74 -22.25
N SER A 544 -17.16 -9.90 -22.29
CA SER A 544 -18.11 -9.77 -21.19
C SER A 544 -19.49 -9.31 -21.67
N TYR A 545 -20.54 -9.88 -21.10
CA TYR A 545 -21.91 -9.40 -21.25
C TYR A 545 -22.16 -8.23 -20.30
N ILE A 546 -21.76 -7.02 -20.71
CA ILE A 546 -22.09 -5.76 -19.99
C ILE A 546 -23.56 -5.38 -20.25
N ALA A 547 -24.49 -6.16 -19.70
CA ALA A 547 -25.87 -5.71 -19.53
C ALA A 547 -26.06 -5.05 -18.17
N TYR A 548 -26.02 -3.73 -18.18
CA TYR A 548 -26.83 -2.94 -17.26
C TYR A 548 -28.17 -2.56 -17.90
N LYS A 549 -29.13 -2.23 -17.05
CA LYS A 549 -30.45 -1.73 -17.45
C LYS A 549 -30.38 -0.21 -17.54
N SER A 550 -30.68 0.34 -18.71
CA SER A 550 -30.64 1.78 -18.97
C SER A 550 -32.00 2.29 -19.48
N VAL A 551 -32.13 3.61 -19.59
CA VAL A 551 -33.29 4.27 -20.21
C VAL A 551 -32.81 5.00 -21.46
N PHE A 552 -32.98 4.37 -22.63
CA PHE A 552 -32.58 4.94 -23.91
C PHE A 552 -33.78 5.63 -24.56
N GLN A 553 -33.66 6.94 -24.81
CA GLN A 553 -34.72 7.79 -25.40
C GLN A 553 -36.07 7.66 -24.68
N GLY A 554 -36.05 7.55 -23.34
CA GLY A 554 -37.25 7.37 -22.51
C GLY A 554 -37.83 5.95 -22.49
N THR A 555 -37.26 5.00 -23.25
CA THR A 555 -37.64 3.58 -23.23
C THR A 555 -36.67 2.74 -22.39
N PRO A 556 -37.13 1.68 -21.71
CA PRO A 556 -36.25 0.71 -21.10
C PRO A 556 -35.34 0.03 -22.14
N ALA A 557 -34.06 -0.13 -21.81
CA ALA A 557 -33.06 -0.69 -22.70
C ALA A 557 -32.03 -1.59 -21.98
N VAL A 558 -31.36 -2.44 -22.76
CA VAL A 558 -30.27 -3.33 -22.33
C VAL A 558 -29.11 -3.15 -23.29
N GLN A 559 -27.96 -2.74 -22.77
CA GLN A 559 -26.73 -2.60 -23.55
C GLN A 559 -25.95 -3.92 -23.59
N PHE A 560 -25.08 -4.06 -24.59
CA PHE A 560 -24.12 -5.13 -24.78
C PHE A 560 -22.83 -4.50 -25.31
N VAL A 561 -21.68 -5.05 -24.93
CA VAL A 561 -20.36 -4.56 -25.32
C VAL A 561 -19.48 -5.75 -25.68
N TRP A 562 -18.59 -5.58 -26.66
CA TRP A 562 -17.56 -6.54 -27.07
C TRP A 562 -16.16 -5.97 -26.78
N ALA A 563 -15.17 -6.85 -26.60
CA ALA A 563 -13.79 -6.43 -26.75
C ALA A 563 -13.54 -5.96 -28.19
N LYS A 564 -12.77 -4.87 -28.35
CA LYS A 564 -12.55 -4.17 -29.62
C LYS A 564 -11.57 -4.91 -30.55
N LYS A 565 -11.91 -6.14 -30.92
CA LYS A 565 -11.16 -6.98 -31.86
C LYS A 565 -11.76 -6.93 -33.26
N SER A 566 -10.90 -7.05 -34.27
CA SER A 566 -11.33 -7.32 -35.65
C SER A 566 -11.75 -8.77 -35.79
N ASP A 567 -13.03 -9.01 -36.08
CA ASP A 567 -13.56 -10.33 -36.42
C ASP A 567 -14.44 -10.23 -37.69
N PRO A 568 -13.96 -10.69 -38.85
CA PRO A 568 -14.72 -10.71 -40.11
C PRO A 568 -16.01 -11.54 -40.07
N LEU A 569 -16.18 -12.38 -39.04
CA LEU A 569 -17.37 -13.20 -38.82
C LEU A 569 -18.41 -12.49 -37.92
N ARG A 570 -18.08 -11.40 -37.20
CA ARG A 570 -18.98 -10.74 -36.23
C ARG A 570 -20.34 -10.34 -36.81
N LYS A 571 -20.40 -10.04 -38.11
CA LYS A 571 -21.64 -9.85 -38.89
C LYS A 571 -22.67 -11.00 -38.81
N ASN A 572 -22.24 -12.19 -38.37
CA ASN A 572 -23.08 -13.37 -38.17
C ASN A 572 -23.70 -13.41 -36.75
N TYR A 573 -23.30 -12.51 -35.83
CA TYR A 573 -23.94 -12.39 -34.51
C TYR A 573 -25.34 -11.83 -34.60
N ILE A 574 -26.21 -12.43 -33.80
CA ILE A 574 -27.58 -12.02 -33.57
C ILE A 574 -27.84 -12.03 -32.06
N ILE A 575 -28.39 -10.93 -31.56
CA ILE A 575 -28.93 -10.87 -30.21
C ILE A 575 -30.40 -11.24 -30.27
N MET A 576 -30.81 -12.14 -29.39
CA MET A 576 -32.16 -12.69 -29.34
C MET A 576 -32.86 -12.18 -28.09
N SER A 577 -34.07 -11.65 -28.24
CA SER A 577 -34.90 -11.24 -27.11
C SER A 577 -36.38 -11.59 -27.31
N ARG A 578 -37.07 -11.93 -26.23
CA ARG A 578 -38.53 -12.12 -26.20
C ARG A 578 -39.08 -11.81 -24.81
N VAL A 579 -40.37 -11.50 -24.69
CA VAL A 579 -41.01 -11.47 -23.36
C VAL A 579 -41.01 -12.90 -22.81
N LYS A 580 -40.71 -13.07 -21.51
CA LYS A 580 -40.60 -14.40 -20.89
C LYS A 580 -41.84 -15.26 -21.16
N GLY A 581 -41.61 -16.48 -21.65
CA GLY A 581 -42.69 -17.42 -22.01
C GLY A 581 -43.35 -17.17 -23.38
N ALA A 582 -42.93 -16.17 -24.16
CA ALA A 582 -43.38 -16.01 -25.54
C ALA A 582 -42.75 -17.06 -26.47
N THR A 583 -43.46 -17.46 -27.52
CA THR A 583 -43.00 -18.49 -28.47
C THR A 583 -42.03 -17.97 -29.52
N GLN A 584 -42.12 -16.68 -29.89
CA GLN A 584 -41.30 -16.06 -30.93
C GLN A 584 -40.14 -15.25 -30.33
N TRP A 585 -38.96 -15.38 -30.94
CA TRP A 585 -37.80 -14.54 -30.68
C TRP A 585 -37.77 -13.33 -31.64
N LYS A 586 -37.42 -12.15 -31.13
CA LYS A 586 -36.96 -11.01 -31.92
C LYS A 586 -35.45 -11.12 -32.08
N PHE A 587 -34.95 -10.74 -33.25
CA PHE A 587 -33.53 -10.79 -33.61
C PHE A 587 -33.00 -9.40 -33.91
N SER A 588 -31.85 -9.05 -33.34
CA SER A 588 -31.09 -7.83 -33.63
C SER A 588 -29.72 -8.21 -34.17
N ALA A 589 -29.44 -7.87 -35.42
CA ALA A 589 -28.13 -8.08 -36.03
C ALA A 589 -27.08 -7.12 -35.45
N VAL A 590 -25.83 -7.56 -35.44
CA VAL A 590 -24.68 -6.79 -34.93
C VAL A 590 -23.86 -6.23 -36.09
N ASP A 591 -23.53 -4.94 -36.06
CA ASP A 591 -22.55 -4.35 -36.99
C ASP A 591 -21.17 -4.97 -36.69
N PRO A 592 -20.48 -5.58 -37.68
CA PRO A 592 -19.17 -6.20 -37.46
C PRO A 592 -18.10 -5.24 -36.89
N ASN A 593 -18.26 -3.93 -37.11
CA ASN A 593 -17.33 -2.90 -36.66
C ASN A 593 -17.70 -2.31 -35.30
N ALA A 594 -18.91 -2.54 -34.80
CA ALA A 594 -19.35 -2.02 -33.52
C ALA A 594 -18.75 -2.81 -32.35
N ASP A 595 -18.33 -2.07 -31.32
CA ASP A 595 -17.94 -2.58 -30.01
C ASP A 595 -19.11 -2.61 -29.02
N GLN A 596 -20.31 -2.17 -29.41
CA GLN A 596 -21.51 -2.18 -28.58
C GLN A 596 -22.83 -2.17 -29.38
N ILE A 597 -23.92 -2.61 -28.74
CA ILE A 597 -25.29 -2.48 -29.26
C ILE A 597 -26.28 -2.30 -28.10
N ILE A 598 -27.40 -1.63 -28.36
CA ILE A 598 -28.46 -1.37 -27.38
C ILE A 598 -29.76 -2.01 -27.85
N LEU A 599 -30.27 -3.01 -27.11
CA LEU A 599 -31.67 -3.44 -27.23
C LEU A 599 -32.56 -2.40 -26.54
N HIS A 600 -33.15 -1.49 -27.31
CA HIS A 600 -34.09 -0.48 -26.81
C HIS A 600 -35.55 -0.84 -27.13
N SER A 601 -36.49 0.05 -26.79
CA SER A 601 -37.93 -0.14 -27.05
C SER A 601 -38.53 -1.39 -26.39
N LEU A 602 -38.04 -1.75 -25.20
CA LEU A 602 -38.55 -2.86 -24.40
C LEU A 602 -39.76 -2.42 -23.56
N GLU A 603 -40.76 -3.29 -23.40
CA GLU A 603 -42.00 -2.97 -22.68
C GLU A 603 -41.77 -2.85 -21.16
N GLN A 604 -42.09 -1.69 -20.59
CA GLN A 604 -42.01 -1.44 -19.14
C GLN A 604 -42.80 -2.48 -18.32
N GLY A 605 -42.18 -2.99 -17.26
CA GLY A 605 -42.78 -3.94 -16.33
C GLY A 605 -42.77 -5.40 -16.81
N LYS A 606 -42.23 -5.69 -18.00
CA LYS A 606 -42.02 -7.07 -18.46
C LYS A 606 -40.68 -7.64 -17.95
N VAL A 607 -40.61 -8.97 -17.91
CA VAL A 607 -39.36 -9.73 -17.93
C VAL A 607 -39.11 -10.14 -19.38
N TYR A 608 -37.93 -9.81 -19.90
CA TYR A 608 -37.45 -10.32 -21.18
C TYR A 608 -36.50 -11.49 -20.96
N GLU A 609 -36.69 -12.57 -21.70
CA GLU A 609 -35.68 -13.61 -21.91
C GLU A 609 -34.74 -13.12 -23.02
N VAL A 610 -33.42 -13.14 -22.76
CA VAL A 610 -32.40 -12.54 -23.62
C VAL A 610 -31.18 -13.48 -23.73
N THR A 611 -30.64 -13.65 -24.93
CA THR A 611 -29.45 -14.50 -25.20
C THR A 611 -28.71 -14.01 -26.44
N VAL A 612 -27.43 -14.37 -26.57
CA VAL A 612 -26.63 -14.11 -27.78
C VAL A 612 -26.39 -15.39 -28.57
N GLY A 613 -26.43 -15.30 -29.89
CA GLY A 613 -26.23 -16.44 -30.79
C GLY A 613 -25.63 -16.02 -32.12
N SER A 614 -25.32 -16.99 -32.98
CA SER A 614 -24.91 -16.73 -34.36
C SER A 614 -25.73 -17.54 -35.35
N LEU A 615 -25.91 -16.99 -36.56
CA LEU A 615 -26.43 -17.75 -37.69
C LEU A 615 -25.42 -18.84 -38.08
N ALA A 616 -25.88 -20.08 -38.20
CA ALA A 616 -25.07 -21.18 -38.68
C ALA A 616 -24.76 -21.05 -40.18
N MET A 617 -23.75 -21.80 -40.68
CA MET A 617 -23.36 -21.79 -42.09
C MET A 617 -24.50 -22.09 -43.08
N ASN A 618 -25.55 -22.79 -42.64
CA ASN A 618 -26.74 -23.09 -43.46
C ASN A 618 -27.71 -21.89 -43.63
N GLY A 619 -27.41 -20.74 -43.03
CA GLY A 619 -28.20 -19.50 -43.09
C GLY A 619 -29.62 -19.59 -42.50
N THR A 620 -29.95 -20.69 -41.81
CA THR A 620 -31.32 -21.07 -41.44
C THR A 620 -31.45 -21.61 -40.01
N SER A 621 -30.37 -22.09 -39.41
CA SER A 621 -30.30 -22.46 -38.00
C SER A 621 -29.58 -21.38 -37.17
N VAL A 622 -29.95 -21.28 -35.90
CA VAL A 622 -29.30 -20.40 -34.91
C VAL A 622 -28.58 -21.26 -33.88
N ILE A 623 -27.37 -20.85 -33.51
CA ILE A 623 -26.56 -21.49 -32.48
C ILE A 623 -26.47 -20.52 -31.31
N PHE A 624 -26.84 -20.97 -30.12
CA PHE A 624 -26.82 -20.18 -28.89
C PHE A 624 -25.43 -20.20 -28.27
N HIS A 625 -24.91 -19.02 -27.94
CA HIS A 625 -23.59 -18.82 -27.32
C HIS A 625 -23.67 -18.48 -25.83
N SER A 626 -24.87 -18.18 -25.31
CA SER A 626 -25.13 -17.98 -23.89
C SER A 626 -26.41 -18.68 -23.45
N THR A 627 -26.50 -18.97 -22.15
CA THR A 627 -27.77 -19.27 -21.51
C THR A 627 -28.79 -18.14 -21.72
N ILE A 628 -30.08 -18.46 -21.54
CA ILE A 628 -31.15 -17.47 -21.57
C ILE A 628 -31.18 -16.74 -20.24
N THR A 629 -31.00 -15.42 -20.28
CA THR A 629 -30.97 -14.53 -19.11
C THR A 629 -32.29 -13.78 -18.97
N ASP A 630 -32.84 -13.74 -17.76
CA ASP A 630 -34.02 -12.94 -17.42
C ASP A 630 -33.65 -11.48 -17.14
N VAL A 631 -34.31 -10.55 -17.84
CA VAL A 631 -34.10 -9.10 -17.68
C VAL A 631 -35.43 -8.39 -17.47
N THR A 632 -35.77 -8.09 -16.22
CA THR A 632 -36.91 -7.21 -15.86
C THR A 632 -36.57 -5.75 -16.18
N VAL A 633 -37.45 -5.04 -16.90
CA VAL A 633 -37.18 -3.67 -17.43
C VAL A 633 -38.20 -2.60 -16.98
N SER A 634 -37.76 -1.34 -16.86
CA SER A 634 -38.52 -0.19 -16.34
C SER A 634 -38.01 1.11 -16.94
N ALA A 635 -38.89 2.09 -17.14
CA ALA A 635 -38.56 3.42 -17.65
C ALA A 635 -38.07 4.39 -16.55
N SER A 636 -38.24 4.03 -15.27
CA SER A 636 -37.56 4.73 -14.16
C SER A 636 -36.13 4.22 -14.03
N GLN A 637 -35.16 5.10 -14.25
CA GLN A 637 -33.73 4.82 -14.06
C GLN A 637 -33.40 4.56 -12.58
N ALA A 638 -34.03 5.29 -11.64
CA ALA A 638 -33.81 5.15 -10.20
C ALA A 638 -34.07 3.72 -9.68
N ASN A 639 -34.97 2.97 -10.31
CA ASN A 639 -35.27 1.57 -9.98
C ASN A 639 -34.10 0.61 -10.26
N TYR A 640 -33.05 1.08 -10.93
CA TYR A 640 -31.85 0.32 -11.31
C TYR A 640 -30.56 1.01 -10.87
N LEU A 641 -30.58 1.90 -9.88
CA LEU A 641 -29.36 2.51 -9.36
C LEU A 641 -28.86 1.77 -8.11
N GLY A 642 -27.55 1.50 -8.10
CA GLY A 642 -26.78 1.11 -6.92
C GLY A 642 -25.53 1.98 -6.78
N ASN A 643 -24.61 1.58 -5.90
CA ASN A 643 -23.36 2.31 -5.65
C ASN A 643 -22.17 1.33 -5.65
N MET A 644 -20.94 1.85 -5.66
CA MET A 644 -19.72 1.08 -5.40
C MET A 644 -18.77 1.84 -4.47
N ASN A 645 -18.02 1.09 -3.67
CA ASN A 645 -16.87 1.56 -2.90
C ASN A 645 -15.68 0.65 -3.23
N GLY A 646 -14.49 1.24 -3.38
CA GLY A 646 -13.30 0.53 -3.80
C GLY A 646 -12.00 1.21 -3.42
N VAL A 647 -10.89 0.60 -3.81
CA VAL A 647 -9.52 1.12 -3.66
C VAL A 647 -8.77 0.92 -4.97
N VAL A 648 -8.00 1.91 -5.40
CA VAL A 648 -7.06 1.77 -6.52
C VAL A 648 -5.69 1.43 -5.97
N THR A 649 -5.02 0.45 -6.55
CA THR A 649 -3.65 0.08 -6.17
C THR A 649 -2.76 0.03 -7.41
N VAL A 650 -1.54 0.57 -7.30
CA VAL A 650 -0.44 0.18 -8.18
C VAL A 650 0.18 -1.05 -7.52
N ASP A 651 0.07 -2.19 -8.18
CA ASP A 651 0.28 -3.51 -7.62
C ASP A 651 -0.55 -3.74 -6.34
N GLN A 652 0.05 -3.84 -5.15
CA GLN A 652 -0.66 -3.83 -3.87
C GLN A 652 -0.75 -2.43 -3.21
N THR A 653 0.13 -1.49 -3.54
CA THR A 653 0.23 -0.17 -2.89
C THR A 653 -0.96 0.73 -3.26
N PRO A 654 -1.75 1.24 -2.29
CA PRO A 654 -2.85 2.16 -2.56
C PRO A 654 -2.37 3.46 -3.21
N ALA A 655 -2.99 3.85 -4.33
CA ALA A 655 -2.48 4.94 -5.17
C ALA A 655 -3.48 6.09 -5.30
N GLN A 656 -3.08 7.27 -4.82
CA GLN A 656 -3.81 8.53 -4.83
C GLN A 656 -3.82 9.17 -6.24
N GLY A 657 -4.81 10.02 -6.53
CA GLY A 657 -4.82 10.88 -7.73
C GLY A 657 -5.12 10.17 -9.05
N ILE A 658 -5.33 8.85 -9.06
CA ILE A 658 -5.63 8.09 -10.26
C ILE A 658 -7.06 8.39 -10.73
N THR A 659 -7.18 8.90 -11.95
CA THR A 659 -8.48 9.07 -12.60
C THR A 659 -9.03 7.72 -13.03
N LEU A 660 -10.28 7.41 -12.68
CA LEU A 660 -10.97 6.16 -13.01
C LEU A 660 -12.08 6.39 -14.03
N ALA A 661 -12.13 5.53 -15.04
CA ALA A 661 -13.20 5.48 -16.03
C ALA A 661 -13.96 4.15 -16.02
N GLY A 662 -15.12 4.17 -16.69
CA GLY A 662 -16.07 3.07 -16.80
C GLY A 662 -17.43 3.60 -17.24
N TYR A 663 -18.45 2.76 -17.33
CA TYR A 663 -19.76 3.22 -17.81
C TYR A 663 -20.46 4.10 -16.76
N VAL A 664 -20.60 5.40 -17.05
CA VAL A 664 -21.07 6.43 -16.10
C VAL A 664 -20.13 6.60 -14.88
N ILE A 665 -18.94 5.98 -14.92
CA ILE A 665 -17.88 6.19 -13.94
C ILE A 665 -16.96 7.30 -14.45
N GLY A 666 -16.89 8.34 -13.63
CA GLY A 666 -15.75 9.26 -13.55
C GLY A 666 -15.51 9.47 -12.06
N ALA A 667 -14.33 9.11 -11.58
CA ALA A 667 -13.92 9.22 -10.18
C ALA A 667 -12.41 9.47 -10.10
N LEU A 668 -11.94 9.90 -8.94
CA LEU A 668 -10.54 10.10 -8.60
C LEU A 668 -10.26 9.31 -7.32
N SER A 669 -9.11 8.65 -7.20
CA SER A 669 -8.71 8.05 -5.93
C SER A 669 -8.23 9.11 -4.93
N GLY A 670 -8.70 9.02 -3.69
CA GLY A 670 -8.21 9.83 -2.58
C GLY A 670 -6.92 9.29 -1.98
N ASP A 671 -6.50 9.90 -0.88
CA ASP A 671 -5.15 9.82 -0.30
C ASP A 671 -4.69 8.41 0.12
N ASN A 672 -5.63 7.48 0.29
CA ASN A 672 -5.37 6.05 0.58
C ASN A 672 -5.82 5.14 -0.58
N GLY A 673 -5.78 5.61 -1.83
CA GLY A 673 -6.31 4.93 -3.01
C GLY A 673 -7.84 4.78 -3.06
N VAL A 674 -8.56 5.11 -1.98
CA VAL A 674 -10.00 4.87 -1.83
C VAL A 674 -10.82 5.72 -2.80
N PHE A 675 -11.85 5.13 -3.40
CA PHE A 675 -12.84 5.82 -4.22
C PHE A 675 -14.27 5.29 -3.97
N ALA A 676 -15.26 6.13 -4.26
CA ALA A 676 -16.68 5.78 -4.18
C ALA A 676 -17.45 6.37 -5.37
N LYS A 677 -18.46 5.64 -5.86
CA LYS A 677 -19.33 6.12 -6.94
C LYS A 677 -20.78 5.69 -6.71
N ASN A 678 -21.66 6.67 -6.59
CA ASN A 678 -23.10 6.48 -6.43
C ASN A 678 -23.83 6.57 -7.78
N ASN A 679 -25.10 6.14 -7.81
CA ASN A 679 -25.98 6.22 -8.98
C ASN A 679 -25.50 5.41 -10.20
N LEU A 680 -24.93 4.22 -9.95
CA LEU A 680 -24.45 3.30 -10.97
C LEU A 680 -25.57 2.37 -11.49
N PRO A 681 -25.67 2.14 -12.81
CA PRO A 681 -26.63 1.20 -13.39
C PRO A 681 -26.45 -0.26 -12.91
N ASN A 682 -27.54 -0.89 -12.48
CA ASN A 682 -27.61 -2.30 -12.11
C ASN A 682 -27.21 -3.19 -13.30
N GLY A 683 -26.21 -4.05 -13.09
CA GLY A 683 -25.66 -4.98 -14.06
C GLY A 683 -24.22 -5.38 -13.72
N SER A 684 -23.62 -6.21 -14.56
CA SER A 684 -22.17 -6.38 -14.59
C SER A 684 -21.54 -5.16 -15.26
N GLN A 685 -20.48 -4.61 -14.65
CA GLN A 685 -19.79 -3.40 -15.08
C GLN A 685 -18.27 -3.57 -14.98
N PHE A 686 -17.54 -2.60 -15.54
CA PHE A 686 -16.09 -2.48 -15.41
C PHE A 686 -15.66 -1.10 -14.94
N VAL A 687 -14.55 -1.07 -14.23
CA VAL A 687 -13.79 0.12 -13.83
C VAL A 687 -12.31 -0.12 -14.17
N PHE A 688 -11.60 0.91 -14.57
CA PHE A 688 -10.18 0.87 -14.97
C PHE A 688 -9.51 2.25 -14.76
N PRO A 689 -8.19 2.31 -14.56
CA PRO A 689 -7.47 3.58 -14.59
C PRO A 689 -7.55 4.21 -15.99
N PHE A 690 -7.76 5.53 -16.02
CA PHE A 690 -7.85 6.33 -17.24
C PHE A 690 -6.76 7.40 -17.24
N ASP A 691 -5.54 6.90 -17.34
CA ASP A 691 -4.29 7.64 -17.30
C ASP A 691 -3.27 6.82 -18.13
N PRO A 692 -2.53 7.41 -19.09
CA PRO A 692 -1.58 6.66 -19.91
C PRO A 692 -0.45 6.00 -19.10
N GLN A 693 -0.09 6.53 -17.93
CA GLN A 693 0.98 5.97 -17.09
C GLN A 693 0.64 4.55 -16.57
N TYR A 694 -0.64 4.17 -16.55
CA TYR A 694 -1.12 2.88 -16.03
C TYR A 694 -1.78 2.02 -17.10
N VAL A 695 -1.62 0.71 -17.00
CA VAL A 695 -2.29 -0.22 -17.91
C VAL A 695 -3.80 -0.21 -17.61
N PRO A 696 -4.68 0.04 -18.60
CA PRO A 696 -6.12 0.15 -18.37
C PRO A 696 -6.78 -1.23 -18.20
N LEU A 697 -6.40 -1.95 -17.14
CA LEU A 697 -6.96 -3.23 -16.72
C LEU A 697 -8.40 -3.04 -16.24
N LYS A 698 -9.31 -3.78 -16.86
CA LYS A 698 -10.76 -3.65 -16.67
C LYS A 698 -11.18 -4.66 -15.64
N ILE A 699 -11.28 -4.18 -14.39
CA ILE A 699 -11.75 -4.96 -13.24
C ILE A 699 -13.27 -5.09 -13.31
N ARG A 700 -13.76 -6.33 -13.21
CA ARG A 700 -15.19 -6.63 -13.30
C ARG A 700 -15.85 -6.51 -11.93
N TYR A 701 -16.98 -5.83 -11.87
CA TYR A 701 -17.81 -5.78 -10.65
C TYR A 701 -19.30 -5.85 -11.00
N THR A 702 -20.14 -6.19 -10.02
CA THR A 702 -21.61 -6.29 -10.20
C THR A 702 -22.30 -5.25 -9.35
N VAL A 703 -23.19 -4.44 -9.93
CA VAL A 703 -24.05 -3.48 -9.23
C VAL A 703 -25.46 -4.05 -9.10
N LYS A 704 -26.03 -3.97 -7.88
CA LYS A 704 -27.41 -4.37 -7.55
C LYS A 704 -28.23 -3.14 -7.14
N PRO A 705 -29.57 -3.11 -7.35
CA PRO A 705 -30.36 -1.90 -7.12
C PRO A 705 -30.50 -1.63 -5.62
N GLY A 706 -30.30 -0.39 -5.19
CA GLY A 706 -30.36 0.01 -3.79
C GLY A 706 -29.26 -0.59 -2.89
N GLN A 707 -28.20 -1.16 -3.47
CA GLN A 707 -27.08 -1.75 -2.74
C GLN A 707 -25.76 -1.09 -3.12
N THR A 708 -24.79 -1.09 -2.19
CA THR A 708 -23.41 -0.69 -2.44
C THR A 708 -22.53 -1.92 -2.61
N THR A 709 -21.84 -2.01 -3.74
CA THR A 709 -20.82 -3.04 -3.99
C THR A 709 -19.50 -2.60 -3.39
N ASN A 710 -19.14 -3.18 -2.25
CA ASN A 710 -17.91 -2.87 -1.52
C ASN A 710 -16.71 -3.70 -2.04
N ASN A 711 -15.51 -3.32 -1.61
CA ASN A 711 -14.25 -4.04 -1.80
C ASN A 711 -13.87 -4.26 -3.28
N VAL A 712 -14.24 -3.32 -4.16
CA VAL A 712 -13.78 -3.34 -5.56
C VAL A 712 -12.34 -2.80 -5.61
N ARG A 713 -11.34 -3.68 -5.63
CA ARG A 713 -9.93 -3.29 -5.83
C ARG A 713 -9.64 -3.13 -7.32
N VAL A 714 -9.21 -1.93 -7.71
CA VAL A 714 -8.75 -1.59 -9.06
C VAL A 714 -7.23 -1.61 -9.05
N PHE A 715 -6.66 -2.80 -9.24
CA PHE A 715 -5.22 -3.00 -9.28
C PHE A 715 -4.68 -2.85 -10.71
N THR A 716 -3.53 -2.20 -10.84
CA THR A 716 -2.85 -1.93 -12.12
C THR A 716 -1.33 -2.00 -11.96
N SER A 717 -0.61 -2.19 -13.06
CA SER A 717 0.82 -1.87 -13.14
C SER A 717 1.00 -0.50 -13.82
N PHE A 718 2.22 0.05 -13.76
CA PHE A 718 2.65 1.03 -14.76
C PHE A 718 2.59 0.44 -16.18
N THR A 719 2.41 1.29 -17.18
CA THR A 719 2.50 0.93 -18.59
C THR A 719 3.96 0.67 -18.94
N PRO A 720 4.34 -0.53 -19.44
CA PRO A 720 5.74 -0.82 -19.74
C PRO A 720 6.29 0.07 -20.87
N ASP A 721 7.32 0.85 -20.56
CA ASP A 721 8.15 1.55 -21.54
C ASP A 721 9.64 1.15 -21.39
N THR A 722 10.35 1.25 -22.51
CA THR A 722 11.78 1.01 -22.70
C THR A 722 12.43 2.14 -23.52
N THR A 723 11.72 3.25 -23.67
CA THR A 723 12.09 4.40 -24.49
C THR A 723 12.34 5.58 -23.55
N PRO A 724 13.54 6.15 -23.50
CA PRO A 724 13.76 7.32 -22.68
C PRO A 724 12.95 8.53 -23.16
N PRO A 725 12.44 9.38 -22.23
CA PRO A 725 11.83 10.65 -22.56
C PRO A 725 12.71 11.52 -23.46
N VAL A 726 12.08 12.38 -24.26
CA VAL A 726 12.76 13.31 -25.17
C VAL A 726 12.54 14.73 -24.70
N GLY A 727 13.57 15.33 -24.11
CA GLY A 727 13.60 16.77 -23.85
C GLY A 727 13.56 17.56 -25.16
N SER A 728 12.80 18.65 -25.18
CA SER A 728 12.51 19.45 -26.39
C SER A 728 12.98 20.91 -26.28
N ASN A 729 12.90 21.52 -25.10
CA ASN A 729 13.37 22.88 -24.85
C ASN A 729 13.69 23.09 -23.37
N ILE A 730 14.67 23.94 -23.05
CA ILE A 730 14.94 24.44 -21.70
C ILE A 730 15.30 25.92 -21.78
N ALA A 731 14.79 26.73 -20.85
CA ALA A 731 15.00 28.17 -20.78
C ALA A 731 14.94 28.69 -19.34
N ILE A 732 15.44 29.91 -19.13
CA ILE A 732 15.22 30.72 -17.93
C ILE A 732 14.22 31.83 -18.32
N LEU A 733 13.13 32.01 -17.58
CA LEU A 733 12.05 32.93 -18.00
C LEU A 733 12.45 34.41 -17.92
N GLU A 734 13.33 34.75 -16.99
CA GLU A 734 13.76 36.12 -16.68
C GLU A 734 15.03 36.53 -17.45
N ALA A 735 15.61 35.64 -18.27
CA ALA A 735 16.86 35.89 -18.98
C ALA A 735 16.69 36.87 -20.16
N VAL A 736 17.39 38.00 -20.09
CA VAL A 736 17.37 39.05 -21.13
C VAL A 736 18.70 39.03 -21.87
N ASN A 737 18.67 38.90 -23.20
CA ASN A 737 19.87 38.84 -24.07
C ASN A 737 20.91 37.76 -23.66
N ASN A 738 20.47 36.63 -23.10
CA ASN A 738 21.30 35.59 -22.49
C ASN A 738 22.14 36.09 -21.29
N ALA A 739 21.60 37.02 -20.50
CA ALA A 739 22.12 37.41 -19.18
C ALA A 739 21.05 37.26 -18.08
N ILE A 740 21.49 36.99 -16.85
CA ILE A 740 20.69 37.01 -15.62
C ILE A 740 21.48 37.70 -14.49
N SER A 741 20.77 38.30 -13.53
CA SER A 741 21.37 38.99 -12.38
C SER A 741 21.67 38.00 -11.24
N ASN A 742 22.83 38.12 -10.60
CA ASN A 742 23.13 37.38 -9.38
C ASN A 742 22.32 37.92 -8.17
N ASN A 743 22.28 37.17 -7.07
CA ASN A 743 21.51 37.48 -5.87
C ASN A 743 19.99 37.68 -6.14
N THR A 744 19.45 36.94 -7.12
CA THR A 744 18.04 36.91 -7.48
C THR A 744 17.52 35.48 -7.60
N GLU A 745 16.20 35.29 -7.53
CA GLU A 745 15.54 34.03 -7.88
C GLU A 745 15.08 34.09 -9.33
N VAL A 746 15.41 33.06 -10.11
CA VAL A 746 15.00 32.91 -11.52
C VAL A 746 14.26 31.59 -11.72
N THR A 747 13.33 31.54 -12.67
CA THR A 747 12.52 30.37 -12.99
C THR A 747 13.13 29.62 -14.17
N ILE A 748 13.60 28.39 -13.93
CA ILE A 748 14.02 27.50 -15.00
C ILE A 748 12.81 26.65 -15.42
N VAL A 749 12.55 26.59 -16.73
CA VAL A 749 11.49 25.78 -17.34
C VAL A 749 12.09 24.82 -18.36
N ALA A 750 11.76 23.53 -18.24
CA ALA A 750 12.10 22.50 -19.21
C ALA A 750 10.83 21.84 -19.76
N ASN A 751 10.78 21.62 -21.07
CA ASN A 751 9.67 20.96 -21.78
C ASN A 751 10.18 19.66 -22.42
N GLY A 752 9.43 18.57 -22.25
CA GLY A 752 9.74 17.24 -22.78
C GLY A 752 8.49 16.48 -23.26
N THR A 753 8.72 15.45 -24.06
CA THR A 753 7.68 14.52 -24.53
C THR A 753 8.13 13.08 -24.40
N ASP A 754 7.21 12.18 -24.06
CA ASP A 754 7.45 10.75 -23.95
C ASP A 754 6.34 9.94 -24.66
N ALA A 755 6.59 8.65 -24.88
CA ALA A 755 5.63 7.72 -25.49
C ALA A 755 4.52 7.27 -24.52
N VAL A 756 4.75 7.29 -23.20
CA VAL A 756 3.81 6.90 -22.15
C VAL A 756 3.53 8.06 -21.19
N ALA A 757 4.49 8.45 -20.34
CA ALA A 757 4.36 9.49 -19.34
C ALA A 757 5.72 9.83 -18.70
N ILE A 758 6.07 11.13 -18.70
CA ILE A 758 7.20 11.64 -17.92
C ILE A 758 6.78 11.80 -16.46
N LYS A 759 7.67 11.44 -15.53
CA LYS A 759 7.50 11.55 -14.08
C LYS A 759 8.01 12.91 -13.58
N ASP A 760 9.28 13.20 -13.83
CA ASP A 760 9.96 14.41 -13.35
C ASP A 760 11.17 14.79 -14.23
N ALA A 761 11.84 15.87 -13.84
CA ALA A 761 13.08 16.33 -14.45
C ALA A 761 14.10 16.81 -13.40
N ASP A 762 15.34 16.34 -13.51
CA ASP A 762 16.48 16.82 -12.74
C ASP A 762 17.15 18.00 -13.44
N PHE A 763 17.42 19.07 -12.67
CA PHE A 763 18.03 20.30 -13.17
C PHE A 763 19.44 20.49 -12.61
N PHE A 764 20.33 21.01 -13.45
CA PHE A 764 21.72 21.30 -13.10
C PHE A 764 22.17 22.62 -13.74
N PHE A 765 23.15 23.30 -13.13
CA PHE A 765 23.90 24.38 -13.77
C PHE A 765 25.39 24.03 -13.93
N TYR A 766 26.04 24.59 -14.93
CA TYR A 766 27.46 24.42 -15.20
C TYR A 766 28.24 25.59 -14.63
N ASN A 767 29.18 25.31 -13.74
CA ASN A 767 30.08 26.30 -13.15
C ASN A 767 31.38 26.35 -13.97
N PRO A 768 31.62 27.40 -14.78
CA PRO A 768 32.77 27.48 -15.68
C PRO A 768 34.10 27.74 -14.95
N THR A 769 34.05 28.14 -13.68
CA THR A 769 35.25 28.35 -12.84
C THR A 769 35.77 27.02 -12.29
N GLU A 770 34.88 26.11 -11.92
CA GLU A 770 35.22 24.79 -11.36
C GLU A 770 35.23 23.67 -12.41
N GLY A 771 34.53 23.87 -13.53
CA GLY A 771 34.46 22.91 -14.65
C GLY A 771 33.45 21.78 -14.44
N ILE A 772 32.57 21.90 -13.46
CA ILE A 772 31.61 20.87 -13.02
C ILE A 772 30.16 21.26 -13.34
N TRP A 773 29.28 20.26 -13.32
CA TRP A 773 27.83 20.46 -13.20
C TRP A 773 27.42 20.33 -11.74
N GLU A 774 26.67 21.31 -11.24
CA GLU A 774 26.11 21.36 -9.90
C GLU A 774 24.59 21.14 -9.99
N TYR A 775 24.06 20.30 -9.10
CA TYR A 775 22.64 19.90 -9.08
C TYR A 775 21.77 20.93 -8.35
N LEU A 776 20.64 21.28 -8.96
CA LEU A 776 19.68 22.27 -8.45
C LEU A 776 18.49 21.60 -7.75
N GLY A 777 18.03 20.45 -8.24
CA GLY A 777 16.85 19.76 -7.73
C GLY A 777 16.06 19.03 -8.82
N THR A 778 15.16 18.15 -8.39
CA THR A 778 14.14 17.50 -9.23
C THR A 778 12.84 18.30 -9.19
N SER A 779 12.12 18.41 -10.31
CA SER A 779 10.75 18.94 -10.36
C SER A 779 9.80 18.00 -11.10
N PRO A 780 8.58 17.71 -10.58
CA PRO A 780 7.61 16.85 -11.24
C PRO A 780 7.10 17.47 -12.54
N VAL A 781 6.85 16.63 -13.55
CA VAL A 781 6.35 17.09 -14.86
C VAL A 781 4.83 17.14 -14.89
N GLN A 782 4.26 18.25 -15.36
CA GLN A 782 2.84 18.40 -15.64
C GLN A 782 2.61 18.80 -17.10
N ASN A 783 1.81 18.02 -17.83
CA ASN A 783 1.51 18.23 -19.26
C ASN A 783 2.74 18.30 -20.19
N GLY A 784 3.89 17.77 -19.76
CA GLY A 784 5.17 17.82 -20.50
C GLY A 784 6.12 18.94 -20.05
N GLU A 785 5.73 19.78 -19.08
CA GLU A 785 6.54 20.87 -18.54
C GLU A 785 6.98 20.60 -17.09
N ALA A 786 8.26 20.85 -16.78
CA ALA A 786 8.81 20.91 -15.43
C ALA A 786 9.35 22.32 -15.16
N VAL A 787 9.17 22.79 -13.92
CA VAL A 787 9.50 24.16 -13.50
C VAL A 787 10.23 24.11 -12.16
N ILE A 788 11.38 24.77 -12.04
CA ILE A 788 12.13 24.87 -10.78
C ILE A 788 12.60 26.32 -10.54
N PRO A 789 12.38 26.90 -9.34
CA PRO A 789 13.01 28.16 -8.95
C PRO A 789 14.48 27.92 -8.59
N TRP A 790 15.36 28.79 -9.07
CA TRP A 790 16.79 28.79 -8.76
C TRP A 790 17.18 30.14 -8.18
N PHE A 791 17.55 30.17 -6.89
CA PHE A 791 18.23 31.31 -6.31
C PHE A 791 19.70 31.32 -6.77
N VAL A 792 20.08 32.34 -7.54
CA VAL A 792 21.44 32.54 -8.07
C VAL A 792 22.29 33.24 -7.01
N PRO A 793 23.29 32.58 -6.38
CA PRO A 793 24.08 33.19 -5.32
C PRO A 793 24.89 34.40 -5.80
N ASP A 794 25.22 35.31 -4.88
CA ASP A 794 26.02 36.50 -5.17
C ASP A 794 27.43 36.17 -5.67
N THR A 795 27.94 34.99 -5.32
CA THR A 795 29.25 34.43 -5.70
C THR A 795 29.35 34.02 -7.17
N LEU A 796 28.23 33.78 -7.87
CA LEU A 796 28.25 33.40 -9.30
C LEU A 796 28.29 34.66 -10.17
N LYS A 797 29.40 34.86 -10.90
CA LYS A 797 29.60 36.01 -11.81
C LYS A 797 30.49 35.61 -13.00
N GLY A 798 30.10 35.99 -14.21
CA GLY A 798 30.88 35.78 -15.44
C GLY A 798 30.07 35.20 -16.60
N SER A 799 30.76 34.77 -17.65
CA SER A 799 30.18 34.12 -18.84
C SER A 799 30.46 32.61 -18.85
N GLU A 800 29.92 31.89 -19.83
CA GLU A 800 30.05 30.43 -20.04
C GLU A 800 29.24 29.53 -19.09
N TYR A 801 28.44 30.12 -18.20
CA TYR A 801 27.40 29.42 -17.44
C TYR A 801 26.37 28.79 -18.38
N LYS A 802 25.91 27.58 -18.03
CA LYS A 802 24.89 26.80 -18.76
C LYS A 802 23.95 26.18 -17.75
N ILE A 803 22.76 25.79 -18.19
CA ILE A 803 21.84 24.93 -17.43
C ILE A 803 21.49 23.72 -18.29
N GLN A 804 21.15 22.61 -17.64
CA GLN A 804 20.60 21.44 -18.32
C GLN A 804 19.47 20.81 -17.52
N ALA A 805 18.59 20.09 -18.22
CA ALA A 805 17.58 19.23 -17.62
C ALA A 805 17.66 17.82 -18.21
N MET A 806 17.40 16.82 -17.37
CA MET A 806 17.27 15.41 -17.74
C MET A 806 15.93 14.88 -17.18
N PHE A 807 15.08 14.36 -18.06
CA PHE A 807 13.74 13.88 -17.70
C PHE A 807 13.78 12.40 -17.33
N SER A 808 13.03 11.97 -16.29
CA SER A 808 12.80 10.56 -15.97
C SER A 808 11.34 10.16 -16.21
N ASP A 809 11.10 8.92 -16.62
CA ASP A 809 9.76 8.32 -16.67
C ASP A 809 9.47 7.48 -15.41
N TYR A 810 8.27 6.89 -15.35
CA TYR A 810 7.87 5.99 -14.25
C TYR A 810 8.52 4.59 -14.31
N GLN A 811 9.38 4.34 -15.30
CA GLN A 811 10.06 3.06 -15.56
C GLN A 811 11.58 3.15 -15.34
N GLY A 812 12.11 4.34 -14.98
CA GLY A 812 13.53 4.59 -14.76
C GLY A 812 14.34 4.90 -16.02
N ASN A 813 13.71 5.11 -17.18
CA ASN A 813 14.41 5.57 -18.38
C ASN A 813 14.68 7.08 -18.27
N ILE A 814 15.94 7.50 -18.51
CA ILE A 814 16.39 8.89 -18.35
C ILE A 814 16.77 9.50 -19.70
N SER A 815 16.30 10.71 -19.98
CA SER A 815 16.57 11.42 -21.25
C SER A 815 18.05 11.75 -21.43
N SER A 816 18.45 11.98 -22.69
CA SER A 816 19.66 12.79 -22.93
C SER A 816 19.47 14.19 -22.35
N PRO A 817 20.53 14.85 -21.82
CA PRO A 817 20.42 16.21 -21.30
C PRO A 817 20.11 17.20 -22.42
N ILE A 818 19.09 18.03 -22.20
CA ILE A 818 18.89 19.26 -22.98
C ILE A 818 19.59 20.42 -22.28
N VAL A 819 20.29 21.27 -23.03
CA VAL A 819 21.21 22.29 -22.50
C VAL A 819 20.84 23.67 -23.04
N PHE A 820 20.77 24.67 -22.16
CA PHE A 820 20.66 26.08 -22.52
C PHE A 820 21.91 26.86 -22.07
N GLY A 821 22.40 27.74 -22.94
CA GLY A 821 23.61 28.53 -22.77
C GLY A 821 24.61 28.39 -23.92
N PRO A 822 25.81 28.99 -23.83
CA PRO A 822 26.27 29.78 -22.70
C PRO A 822 25.45 31.06 -22.47
N PHE A 823 25.30 31.43 -21.21
CA PHE A 823 24.75 32.70 -20.75
C PHE A 823 25.75 33.42 -19.81
N ILE A 824 25.38 34.64 -19.41
CA ILE A 824 26.13 35.51 -18.51
C ILE A 824 25.38 35.61 -17.18
N ILE A 825 26.09 35.55 -16.07
CA ILE A 825 25.60 35.98 -14.76
C ILE A 825 26.33 37.27 -14.41
N ASP A 826 25.61 38.37 -14.22
CA ASP A 826 26.20 39.68 -13.94
C ASP A 826 25.61 40.36 -12.69
N ASP A 827 26.23 41.50 -12.35
CA ASP A 827 25.99 42.30 -11.15
C ASP A 827 24.93 43.39 -11.41
N THR A 828 23.96 43.13 -12.30
CA THR A 828 22.88 44.09 -12.59
C THR A 828 21.90 44.19 -11.43
N THR A 829 22.20 45.09 -10.51
CA THR A 829 21.17 45.78 -9.72
C THR A 829 20.00 46.18 -10.63
N PRO A 830 18.74 46.04 -10.18
CA PRO A 830 17.58 46.39 -10.99
C PRO A 830 17.71 47.83 -11.53
N PRO A 831 17.19 48.12 -12.73
CA PRO A 831 17.41 49.41 -13.38
C PRO A 831 16.97 50.55 -12.46
N ILE A 832 17.89 51.47 -12.19
CA ILE A 832 17.59 52.66 -11.41
C ILE A 832 16.52 53.44 -12.17
N VAL A 833 15.36 53.62 -11.55
CA VAL A 833 14.25 54.33 -12.16
C VAL A 833 14.55 55.83 -12.10
N ASP A 834 14.25 56.49 -13.21
CA ASP A 834 14.24 57.94 -13.44
C ASP A 834 12.90 58.16 -14.15
N THR A 835 11.87 58.50 -13.37
CA THR A 835 10.47 58.40 -13.79
C THR A 835 10.03 59.53 -14.71
N ASP A 836 10.68 60.70 -14.67
CA ASP A 836 10.36 61.84 -15.54
C ASP A 836 11.44 62.23 -16.58
N GLY A 837 12.67 61.72 -16.44
CA GLY A 837 13.76 61.86 -17.41
C GLY A 837 14.68 63.06 -17.18
N ASP A 838 14.76 63.61 -15.97
CA ASP A 838 15.64 64.75 -15.64
C ASP A 838 17.14 64.38 -15.53
N GLY A 839 17.44 63.11 -15.23
CA GLY A 839 18.79 62.57 -15.04
C GLY A 839 19.21 62.28 -13.59
N ILE A 840 18.34 62.50 -12.61
CA ILE A 840 18.46 62.12 -11.20
C ILE A 840 17.55 60.90 -10.94
N PRO A 841 18.04 59.81 -10.31
CA PRO A 841 17.19 58.65 -10.03
C PRO A 841 16.17 58.89 -8.91
N ASP A 842 14.99 58.27 -9.03
CA ASP A 842 13.83 58.33 -8.10
C ASP A 842 14.19 58.15 -6.61
N THR A 843 15.26 57.42 -6.29
CA THR A 843 15.71 57.17 -4.90
C THR A 843 16.56 58.31 -4.30
N SER A 844 16.78 59.37 -5.07
CA SER A 844 17.64 60.51 -4.75
C SER A 844 17.12 61.84 -5.31
N ASP A 845 15.98 61.81 -5.99
CA ASP A 845 15.30 62.95 -6.61
C ASP A 845 14.29 63.56 -5.63
N ASN A 846 14.32 64.89 -5.45
CA ASN A 846 13.36 65.62 -4.64
C ASN A 846 12.04 65.98 -5.37
N CYS A 847 11.87 65.63 -6.64
CA CYS A 847 10.64 65.79 -7.43
C CYS A 847 10.35 64.64 -8.43
N VAL A 848 10.36 63.37 -7.99
CA VAL A 848 10.14 62.07 -8.70
C VAL A 848 9.17 62.01 -9.91
N PHE A 849 8.31 63.00 -10.13
CA PHE A 849 7.35 63.07 -11.25
C PHE A 849 7.37 64.43 -12.01
N VAL A 850 8.27 65.37 -11.68
CA VAL A 850 8.28 66.77 -12.15
C VAL A 850 9.72 67.31 -12.36
N SER A 851 10.36 66.81 -13.41
CA SER A 851 11.70 67.11 -13.93
C SER A 851 12.31 68.45 -13.50
N ASN A 852 13.31 68.38 -12.61
CA ASN A 852 13.96 69.55 -12.04
C ASN A 852 15.50 69.39 -11.91
N PRO A 853 16.30 69.32 -13.01
CA PRO A 853 17.71 68.87 -13.01
C PRO A 853 18.71 69.68 -12.16
N THR A 854 18.26 70.75 -11.51
CA THR A 854 19.02 71.54 -10.54
C THR A 854 18.81 71.11 -9.09
N GLN A 855 17.83 70.24 -8.80
CA GLN A 855 17.44 69.76 -7.46
C GLN A 855 17.35 70.92 -6.46
N GLY A 856 16.68 72.00 -6.89
CA GLY A 856 16.49 73.20 -6.07
C GLY A 856 15.47 72.92 -4.98
N ASP A 857 15.82 73.26 -3.74
CA ASP A 857 14.98 73.19 -2.55
C ASP A 857 15.33 74.44 -1.72
N TYR A 858 14.48 75.46 -1.81
CA TYR A 858 14.78 76.78 -1.24
C TYR A 858 14.56 76.84 0.28
N ASP A 859 13.55 76.14 0.82
CA ASP A 859 13.19 76.19 2.25
C ASP A 859 13.68 74.97 3.08
N GLN A 860 14.25 73.97 2.42
CA GLN A 860 14.97 72.81 2.96
C GLN A 860 14.09 71.76 3.66
N ASP A 861 12.87 71.55 3.17
CA ASP A 861 11.99 70.48 3.65
C ASP A 861 12.19 69.12 2.96
N GLY A 862 12.93 69.07 1.85
CA GLY A 862 13.25 67.86 1.11
C GLY A 862 12.39 67.59 -0.14
N LYS A 863 11.41 68.44 -0.45
CA LYS A 863 10.80 68.55 -1.78
C LYS A 863 11.55 69.57 -2.64
N GLY A 864 11.42 69.46 -3.97
CA GLY A 864 12.01 70.45 -4.87
C GLY A 864 11.09 71.61 -5.25
N ASP A 865 11.69 72.77 -5.57
CA ASP A 865 11.09 74.04 -6.03
C ASP A 865 10.16 73.93 -7.27
N HIS A 866 9.96 72.74 -7.83
CA HIS A 866 9.12 72.47 -9.01
C HIS A 866 7.93 71.55 -8.70
N CYS A 867 7.94 70.86 -7.56
CA CYS A 867 6.85 69.99 -7.10
C CYS A 867 6.30 70.38 -5.72
N ASP A 868 6.95 71.30 -4.99
CA ASP A 868 6.39 71.89 -3.78
C ASP A 868 5.18 72.81 -4.07
N LEU A 869 4.24 72.87 -3.12
CA LEU A 869 2.98 73.59 -3.21
C LEU A 869 2.83 74.61 -2.08
N PRO A 870 2.07 75.72 -2.28
CA PRO A 870 1.87 76.72 -1.24
C PRO A 870 1.28 76.11 0.04
N LYS A 871 2.01 76.22 1.16
CA LYS A 871 1.68 75.56 2.44
C LYS A 871 0.27 75.97 2.91
N GLY A 872 -0.65 75.01 2.84
CA GLY A 872 -2.09 75.18 3.10
C GLY A 872 -3.01 74.81 1.91
N GLU A 873 -2.47 74.56 0.72
CA GLU A 873 -3.21 74.11 -0.47
C GLU A 873 -3.15 72.58 -0.58
N VAL A 874 -4.30 71.89 -0.54
CA VAL A 874 -4.40 70.41 -0.45
C VAL A 874 -5.20 69.78 -1.59
N THR A 875 -5.54 70.57 -2.62
CA THR A 875 -6.35 70.17 -3.77
C THR A 875 -5.55 70.11 -5.08
N GLY A 876 -4.40 70.78 -5.14
CA GLY A 876 -3.57 70.94 -6.33
C GLY A 876 -4.09 72.01 -7.29
N ASP A 877 -4.94 72.94 -6.84
CA ASP A 877 -5.51 74.02 -7.67
C ASP A 877 -4.71 75.33 -7.65
N GLY A 878 -3.75 75.46 -6.73
CA GLY A 878 -2.86 76.61 -6.57
C GLY A 878 -3.44 77.81 -5.81
N ALA A 879 -4.60 77.68 -5.16
CA ALA A 879 -5.23 78.77 -4.40
C ALA A 879 -5.89 78.30 -3.10
N ILE A 880 -5.23 78.52 -1.95
CA ILE A 880 -5.77 78.20 -0.61
C ILE A 880 -7.17 78.82 -0.42
N ASN A 881 -8.20 77.98 -0.34
CA ASN A 881 -9.60 78.40 -0.30
C ASN A 881 -10.50 77.47 0.54
N VAL A 882 -11.82 77.60 0.41
CA VAL A 882 -12.79 76.81 1.22
C VAL A 882 -12.86 75.33 0.79
N VAL A 883 -12.44 75.00 -0.43
CA VAL A 883 -12.40 73.61 -0.94
C VAL A 883 -11.33 72.80 -0.22
N ASP A 884 -10.17 73.40 0.10
CA ASP A 884 -9.10 72.80 0.91
C ASP A 884 -9.62 72.35 2.28
N VAL A 885 -10.23 73.27 3.03
CA VAL A 885 -10.83 73.00 4.34
C VAL A 885 -11.90 71.89 4.25
N GLN A 886 -12.69 71.88 3.17
CA GLN A 886 -13.68 70.84 2.93
C GLN A 886 -13.03 69.48 2.63
N CYS A 887 -11.89 69.43 1.93
CA CYS A 887 -11.11 68.21 1.71
C CYS A 887 -10.57 67.65 3.03
N THR A 888 -9.93 68.49 3.86
CA THR A 888 -9.37 68.08 5.17
C THR A 888 -10.43 67.47 6.09
N ILE A 889 -11.62 68.10 6.18
CA ILE A 889 -12.75 67.58 6.99
C ILE A 889 -13.24 66.22 6.46
N LEU A 890 -13.34 66.03 5.15
CA LEU A 890 -13.78 64.77 4.56
C LEU A 890 -12.79 63.63 4.80
N THR A 891 -11.48 63.91 4.73
CA THR A 891 -10.41 62.93 5.01
C THR A 891 -10.42 62.50 6.48
N ALA A 892 -10.50 63.44 7.42
CA ALA A 892 -10.58 63.15 8.85
C ALA A 892 -11.80 62.28 9.22
N LEU A 893 -12.97 62.56 8.62
CA LEU A 893 -14.18 61.76 8.81
C LEU A 893 -14.06 60.34 8.22
N TRP A 894 -13.33 60.15 7.12
CA TRP A 894 -13.07 58.83 6.53
C TRP A 894 -12.13 57.97 7.39
N GLU A 895 -11.13 58.58 8.02
CA GLU A 895 -10.26 57.91 8.99
C GLU A 895 -11.05 57.47 10.24
N LEU A 896 -11.84 58.38 10.83
CA LEU A 896 -12.70 58.08 11.99
C LEU A 896 -13.78 57.03 11.68
N ALA A 897 -14.21 56.89 10.43
CA ALA A 897 -15.08 55.82 9.95
C ALA A 897 -14.36 54.47 9.73
N GLY A 898 -13.06 54.38 10.07
CA GLY A 898 -12.26 53.17 9.90
C GLY A 898 -11.98 52.82 8.44
N LYS A 899 -11.90 53.83 7.56
CA LYS A 899 -11.60 53.69 6.12
C LYS A 899 -12.63 52.87 5.32
N ASN A 900 -13.86 52.77 5.84
CA ASN A 900 -14.97 52.01 5.25
C ASN A 900 -15.70 52.78 4.13
N GLY A 901 -15.07 52.91 2.97
CA GLY A 901 -15.66 53.51 1.77
C GLY A 901 -14.60 53.98 0.78
N PRO A 902 -14.99 54.37 -0.45
CA PRO A 902 -14.06 55.03 -1.36
C PRO A 902 -13.50 56.30 -0.70
N MET A 903 -12.19 56.51 -0.83
CA MET A 903 -11.52 57.72 -0.36
C MET A 903 -12.13 58.97 -1.04
N PRO A 904 -12.28 60.10 -0.32
CA PRO A 904 -12.61 61.38 -0.95
C PRO A 904 -11.61 61.72 -2.07
N ILE A 905 -12.08 62.38 -3.14
CA ILE A 905 -11.18 62.81 -4.23
C ILE A 905 -10.49 64.12 -3.78
N CYS A 906 -9.43 63.94 -3.01
CA CYS A 906 -8.44 64.93 -2.56
C CYS A 906 -7.05 64.30 -2.79
N LEU A 907 -5.97 65.09 -2.80
CA LEU A 907 -4.61 64.55 -2.97
C LEU A 907 -4.06 63.97 -1.65
N SER A 908 -2.78 63.59 -1.64
CA SER A 908 -2.29 62.47 -0.82
C SER A 908 -2.35 62.68 0.71
N PRO A 909 -2.40 61.60 1.53
CA PRO A 909 -2.55 61.72 3.00
C PRO A 909 -1.34 62.29 3.79
N GLN A 910 -0.36 62.92 3.15
CA GLN A 910 0.92 63.29 3.77
C GLN A 910 0.99 64.74 4.30
N GLU A 911 -0.06 65.56 4.14
CA GLU A 911 0.02 67.03 4.29
C GLU A 911 -0.97 67.58 5.35
N VAL A 912 -1.11 66.87 6.47
CA VAL A 912 -2.08 67.17 7.54
C VAL A 912 -1.60 68.27 8.51
N ASP A 913 -0.28 68.49 8.62
CA ASP A 913 0.32 69.37 9.65
C ASP A 913 0.04 70.89 9.47
N ASN A 914 -0.56 71.31 8.35
CA ASN A 914 -0.85 72.73 8.06
C ASN A 914 -2.24 73.22 8.55
N ALA A 915 -2.98 72.41 9.32
CA ALA A 915 -4.38 72.69 9.69
C ALA A 915 -4.63 73.18 11.13
N ASP A 916 -3.56 73.42 11.92
CA ASP A 916 -3.62 73.97 13.28
C ASP A 916 -3.75 75.50 13.23
N LEU A 917 -4.99 76.00 13.42
CA LEU A 917 -5.35 77.42 13.35
C LEU A 917 -5.30 78.12 14.71
N ASN A 918 -5.19 77.36 15.80
CA ASN A 918 -5.06 77.88 17.17
C ASN A 918 -3.61 77.88 17.68
N CYS A 919 -2.71 77.17 16.98
CA CYS A 919 -1.27 77.03 17.19
C CYS A 919 -0.89 76.35 18.52
N ASP A 920 -1.66 75.36 18.98
CA ASP A 920 -1.32 74.55 20.16
C ASP A 920 -0.58 73.23 19.84
N GLY A 921 -0.44 72.90 18.56
CA GLY A 921 0.22 71.70 18.06
C GLY A 921 -0.71 70.52 17.80
N ALA A 922 -2.03 70.71 17.79
CA ALA A 922 -3.01 69.67 17.48
C ALA A 922 -4.15 70.19 16.58
N VAL A 923 -4.38 69.50 15.45
CA VAL A 923 -5.54 69.77 14.57
C VAL A 923 -6.79 69.14 15.19
N ASP A 924 -7.68 69.96 15.74
CA ASP A 924 -8.79 69.50 16.58
C ASP A 924 -10.09 70.34 16.37
N ILE A 925 -11.13 70.10 17.20
CA ILE A 925 -12.42 70.79 17.09
C ILE A 925 -12.33 72.31 17.42
N VAL A 926 -11.28 72.76 18.12
CA VAL A 926 -11.06 74.15 18.52
C VAL A 926 -10.66 75.02 17.33
N ASP A 927 -9.89 74.51 16.36
CA ASP A 927 -9.56 75.21 15.10
C ASP A 927 -10.82 75.52 14.29
N VAL A 928 -11.73 74.53 14.24
CA VAL A 928 -13.05 74.66 13.61
C VAL A 928 -13.90 75.70 14.37
N GLN A 929 -13.82 75.76 15.70
CA GLN A 929 -14.50 76.79 16.49
C GLN A 929 -13.92 78.20 16.29
N MET A 930 -12.60 78.37 16.19
CA MET A 930 -11.96 79.65 15.89
C MET A 930 -12.42 80.19 14.53
N THR A 931 -12.48 79.33 13.51
CA THR A 931 -12.97 79.65 12.17
C THR A 931 -14.42 80.16 12.19
N ILE A 932 -15.29 79.56 13.01
CA ILE A 932 -16.70 79.96 13.17
C ILE A 932 -16.83 81.27 13.97
N LEU A 933 -15.95 81.53 14.94
CA LEU A 933 -15.95 82.77 15.72
C LEU A 933 -15.46 83.98 14.91
N LEU A 934 -14.51 83.79 14.00
CA LEU A 934 -14.00 84.83 13.10
C LEU A 934 -14.98 85.22 11.96
N SER A 935 -16.10 84.51 11.81
CA SER A 935 -17.04 84.68 10.68
C SER A 935 -18.47 85.08 11.09
N LEU A 936 -18.69 85.50 12.34
CA LEU A 936 -20.00 85.87 12.87
C LEU A 936 -20.00 87.21 13.63
N ASP A 937 -20.39 88.29 12.95
CA ASP A 937 -20.84 89.53 13.59
C ASP A 937 -22.38 89.62 13.53
N LEU A 938 -23.02 90.15 14.57
CA LEU A 938 -24.46 89.96 14.83
C LEU A 938 -25.16 91.25 15.31
N GLU A 939 -25.80 91.97 14.39
CA GLU A 939 -26.82 92.96 14.76
C GLU A 939 -28.15 92.27 15.12
N CYS A 940 -28.76 92.71 16.23
CA CYS A 940 -30.00 92.16 16.78
C CYS A 940 -31.02 93.28 17.04
N ASP A 941 -32.23 93.16 16.48
CA ASP A 941 -33.32 94.11 16.77
C ASP A 941 -33.92 93.86 18.16
N ALA A 942 -33.67 94.81 19.07
CA ALA A 942 -34.17 94.80 20.44
C ALA A 942 -35.72 94.88 20.55
N GLY A 943 -36.43 95.19 19.46
CA GLY A 943 -37.90 95.18 19.41
C GLY A 943 -38.53 93.79 19.19
N THR A 944 -37.80 92.85 18.60
CA THR A 944 -38.35 91.56 18.14
C THR A 944 -37.56 90.31 18.54
N GLY A 945 -36.28 90.44 18.90
CA GLY A 945 -35.48 89.34 19.44
C GLY A 945 -35.08 88.26 18.41
N MET A 946 -35.13 88.59 17.11
CA MET A 946 -34.56 87.78 16.05
C MET A 946 -33.34 88.51 15.47
N CYS A 947 -32.20 87.82 15.42
CA CYS A 947 -30.99 88.27 14.72
C CYS A 947 -30.81 87.42 13.46
N SER A 948 -30.15 87.93 12.43
CA SER A 948 -29.93 87.22 11.17
C SER A 948 -28.49 87.41 10.70
N PRO A 949 -27.79 86.34 10.30
CA PRO A 949 -26.40 86.45 9.86
C PRO A 949 -26.32 87.17 8.50
N ILE A 950 -25.32 88.04 8.37
CA ILE A 950 -24.88 88.59 7.09
C ILE A 950 -23.52 87.94 6.78
N PHE A 951 -23.39 87.31 5.62
CA PHE A 951 -22.08 86.82 5.16
C PHE A 951 -21.23 88.02 4.72
N VAL A 952 -20.08 88.22 5.37
CA VAL A 952 -19.06 89.17 4.92
C VAL A 952 -18.34 88.54 3.73
N THR A 953 -18.65 89.02 2.53
CA THR A 953 -17.84 88.76 1.33
C THR A 953 -16.73 89.78 1.26
N GLU A 954 -15.51 89.32 0.95
CA GLU A 954 -14.27 90.13 0.83
C GLU A 954 -13.70 90.63 2.17
N LEU A 955 -12.79 89.83 2.76
CA LEU A 955 -11.64 90.37 3.50
C LEU A 955 -10.59 90.77 2.47
N ASP A 956 -10.31 92.06 2.36
CA ASP A 956 -9.46 92.63 1.29
C ASP A 956 -7.98 92.27 1.50
N ALA A 957 -7.35 91.68 0.48
CA ALA A 957 -6.09 90.94 0.58
C ALA A 957 -4.83 91.82 0.61
N ASN A 958 -4.88 92.98 1.29
CA ASN A 958 -3.81 93.99 1.29
C ASN A 958 -3.65 94.74 2.64
N GLN A 959 -3.57 94.01 3.76
CA GLN A 959 -2.91 94.52 4.99
C GLN A 959 -1.94 93.49 5.56
N ASP A 960 -0.83 93.98 6.09
CA ASP A 960 0.36 93.19 6.39
C ASP A 960 0.25 92.31 7.65
N ASN A 961 1.06 91.23 7.64
CA ASN A 961 1.69 90.62 8.82
C ASN A 961 0.79 89.85 9.82
N ILE A 962 0.45 88.60 9.48
CA ILE A 962 -0.16 87.61 10.41
C ILE A 962 0.64 87.45 11.73
N ALA A 963 1.96 87.67 11.70
CA ALA A 963 2.82 87.58 12.88
C ALA A 963 2.48 88.60 13.99
N ASP A 964 1.84 89.72 13.68
CA ASP A 964 1.41 90.71 14.69
C ASP A 964 0.08 90.31 15.38
N THR A 965 -0.77 89.50 14.74
CA THR A 965 -2.04 89.03 15.31
C THR A 965 -1.82 88.19 16.56
N CYS A 966 -0.79 87.33 16.56
CA CYS A 966 -0.38 86.52 17.71
C CYS A 966 0.25 87.32 18.86
N GLN A 967 0.31 88.65 18.77
CA GLN A 967 0.78 89.55 19.84
C GLN A 967 -0.32 90.54 20.31
N ALA A 968 -1.54 90.42 19.78
CA ALA A 968 -2.70 91.23 20.15
C ALA A 968 -3.78 90.47 20.95
N LEU A 969 -3.60 89.14 21.12
CA LEU A 969 -4.35 88.25 22.02
C LEU A 969 -3.57 87.99 23.32
#